data_AF-A0A6A5F5B5-F1
#
_entry.id   AF-A0A6A5F5B5-F1
#
_cell.length_a   1.000
_cell.length_b   1.000
_cell.length_c   1.000
_cell.angle_alpha   90.00
_cell.angle_beta   90.00
_cell.angle_gamma   90.00
#
_symmetry.space_group_name_H-M   'P 1'
#
loop_
_entity.id
_entity.type
_entity.pdbx_description
1 polymer ?
#
loop_
_entity_poly.entity_id
_entity_poly.type
_entity_poly.pdbx_seq_one_letter_code
_entity_poly.pdbx_strand_id
1 'polypeptide(L)'
;MLNPDLHKQDPLKSRKRVNVRKPASSNVSLMSEKTDRSREYPPDLSSEPRTSQTSGQTTSGIRRKQNTLKVFESKVMAFVKQALVTHKKVLSENHKELFEEDEQEEVLDDQPVEFDDETSEAALKIALHILRAMKADEHAHTLEQSHYGELVMYQQKIKPYLKEKSDCILEETQQWPVPLRKIYTKLYLIDGDFGEVNIEHEVRQIETAFNRRQNSSETLIKCEDIFKAKHNQIAKPIRTVLTKGIAGIGKTVMAQKFMLDWSEDKANQDIQLLFSLPLRELNFLKNETRSLMELLYDFSPGLNESGIKDLQMYKVMFLLDGLDECRLPLDFKGNERCCEATQSASVDVLLTNLIAGQLLPKAKLWITTRPAAANCLPSQYVDRVTEIRGFNNLQKEQYFNKKIDDETLARRVIANIKSTRSLYIMCHVPVFCWISSIVLGKMCAKAGGGKMPKTLTQMYIHFLAHQTVQIHVKYGKEQQLDSQGNNKVIMALGKLAFQQLEKGNLIFYEDDLRDCGIDVKDASVYSGVCTQVFREESWMQHKVFCFVHLSVQEFLAALYVHVMYKAYGLNLMTEEPEQVDHAKPVSELHKAAVDRALKSDNGHLDLFLRFLFGLSLESSQGLLRGLNIKVETCDSQSHEETIKYIKEKIDQTHQSERYINLFHCLNELNEHTLVEEIQSHLDSDQDLAMDGCSAARWAALVFALLTSPEKPEEIHLKKYSRTEGGLFRLLPAIKASRSAKLNDCNLTADCCQKLSEAFSSSSNELIHLNISDNNLQDSGIDSLCAGLRSPHCRLKTLRLNRCGLTQGCCEKLASVLSCPSSHLRELDLSDNDIEDSGVQQLSTGLRNVVCKLETLRLSFCNITEKGCGFLASAVKFNPSHLSELDLSYNHLGESGVKLISEALEEGRSELTKLRVDHNAEHWFKPGLRRYACELTLDPNSAHKLLAFSDDGRKVSQVREEQPYPDHPDRFDYWPEVLFQDGLKGHRYWEVEWEGKWVGIGVTYRGISRKGSGNDCVMGYNGISWSLHCSGKGYRAYHNFESTAVPVPLNDNSGRLAVYLDWEAGILSFYRVSSGGSLTHLHTFNTKFTEPLYPIFRVWGEGSSVRLSRVE
;
A
#
# COMPACT_ATOMS: atom_id res chain seq x y z
N MET A 1 55.80 15.85 5.81
CA MET A 1 57.04 15.72 6.62
C MET A 1 57.05 16.84 7.65
N LEU A 2 57.53 16.53 8.86
CA LEU A 2 58.17 17.42 9.86
C LEU A 2 57.45 18.71 10.33
N ASN A 3 57.00 18.63 11.58
CA ASN A 3 56.96 19.67 12.64
C ASN A 3 58.37 20.33 12.88
N PRO A 4 58.57 21.34 13.76
CA PRO A 4 57.63 22.14 14.61
C PRO A 4 57.98 23.67 14.70
N ASP A 5 57.38 24.40 15.67
CA ASP A 5 57.93 25.52 16.49
C ASP A 5 58.42 26.87 15.85
N LEU A 6 58.38 28.06 16.47
CA LEU A 6 57.59 28.67 17.57
C LEU A 6 57.85 30.23 17.60
N HIS A 7 57.01 30.99 18.33
CA HIS A 7 57.23 32.31 18.97
C HIS A 7 57.03 33.69 18.27
N LYS A 8 56.11 34.47 18.90
CA LYS A 8 56.12 35.94 19.24
C LYS A 8 55.90 36.97 18.10
N GLN A 9 55.28 38.16 18.27
CA GLN A 9 54.43 38.83 19.31
C GLN A 9 53.84 40.15 18.70
N ASP A 10 52.78 40.85 19.17
CA ASP A 10 51.77 40.56 20.21
C ASP A 10 50.30 41.03 19.86
N PRO A 11 49.76 42.25 20.13
CA PRO A 11 48.39 42.27 20.72
C PRO A 11 47.34 43.28 20.19
N LEU A 12 46.03 42.94 20.32
CA LEU A 12 45.08 43.61 21.25
C LEU A 12 43.58 43.24 21.03
N LYS A 13 42.87 43.05 22.17
CA LYS A 13 41.40 43.18 22.41
C LYS A 13 40.46 42.18 21.67
N SER A 14 39.97 41.09 22.31
CA SER A 14 38.94 40.97 23.40
C SER A 14 37.49 40.91 22.87
N ARG A 15 36.58 40.03 23.34
CA ARG A 15 36.57 39.01 24.43
C ARG A 15 35.52 37.92 24.09
N LYS A 16 35.64 36.69 24.63
CA LYS A 16 34.72 35.54 24.40
C LYS A 16 34.47 34.76 25.71
N ARG A 17 33.54 33.79 25.64
CA ARG A 17 33.26 32.61 26.52
C ARG A 17 32.18 32.81 27.59
N VAL A 18 31.20 31.93 27.85
CA VAL A 18 30.94 30.45 27.72
C VAL A 18 30.82 29.78 29.10
N ASN A 19 29.80 28.92 29.24
CA ASN A 19 29.35 28.14 30.40
C ASN A 19 30.42 27.41 31.25
N VAL A 20 30.06 27.04 32.51
CA VAL A 20 30.05 25.65 33.05
C VAL A 20 29.55 25.51 34.51
N ARG A 21 28.69 24.48 34.73
CA ARG A 21 28.34 23.62 35.92
C ARG A 21 28.21 24.09 37.41
N LYS A 22 27.19 23.45 38.02
CA LYS A 22 26.79 23.11 39.43
C LYS A 22 27.89 22.46 40.33
N PRO A 23 27.77 22.36 41.69
CA PRO A 23 26.71 21.62 42.44
C PRO A 23 26.18 22.27 43.75
N ALA A 24 25.57 21.49 44.67
CA ALA A 24 24.44 21.90 45.52
C ALA A 24 24.54 21.53 47.03
N SER A 25 23.71 22.16 47.87
CA SER A 25 23.10 21.54 49.07
C SER A 25 21.92 22.33 49.68
N SER A 26 20.82 21.61 49.96
CA SER A 26 19.84 21.76 51.07
C SER A 26 19.09 23.08 51.39
N ASN A 27 17.75 22.99 51.29
CA ASN A 27 16.71 23.37 52.28
C ASN A 27 16.51 24.86 52.70
N VAL A 28 15.28 25.37 52.90
CA VAL A 28 13.90 24.86 52.71
C VAL A 28 12.91 26.05 52.65
N SER A 29 11.72 25.82 52.08
CA SER A 29 10.46 26.61 52.28
C SER A 29 10.19 27.90 51.48
N LEU A 30 9.32 27.72 50.48
CA LEU A 30 8.15 28.56 50.11
C LEU A 30 8.31 29.88 49.32
N MET A 31 7.39 29.99 48.33
CA MET A 31 6.83 31.20 47.70
C MET A 31 7.70 31.99 46.72
N SER A 32 7.70 31.55 45.45
CA SER A 32 7.22 32.40 44.35
C SER A 32 6.85 31.54 43.14
N GLU A 33 5.62 31.68 42.66
CA GLU A 33 5.13 31.09 41.42
C GLU A 33 4.34 32.17 40.66
N LYS A 34 4.26 32.02 39.33
CA LYS A 34 3.40 32.77 38.40
C LYS A 34 3.71 34.25 38.16
N THR A 35 4.01 34.55 36.90
CA THR A 35 3.32 35.64 36.19
C THR A 35 2.23 35.04 35.32
N ASP A 36 0.95 35.27 35.68
CA ASP A 36 -0.17 35.18 34.76
C ASP A 36 -1.24 36.20 35.15
N ARG A 37 -1.93 36.74 34.14
CA ARG A 37 -3.12 37.63 34.17
C ARG A 37 -3.05 38.97 34.91
N SER A 38 -3.69 39.95 34.28
CA SER A 38 -4.58 40.86 35.00
C SER A 38 -5.86 41.09 34.19
N ARG A 39 -6.99 41.13 34.91
CA ARG A 39 -8.32 41.48 34.41
C ARG A 39 -8.96 42.41 35.45
N GLU A 40 -9.57 43.50 34.99
CA GLU A 40 -10.75 44.17 35.58
C GLU A 40 -10.74 44.80 37.00
N TYR A 41 -11.01 46.12 37.01
CA TYR A 41 -11.78 46.90 38.00
C TYR A 41 -11.16 47.15 39.42
N PRO A 42 -11.73 48.07 40.26
CA PRO A 42 -11.19 49.42 40.44
C PRO A 42 -10.77 49.71 41.90
N PRO A 43 -10.29 50.92 42.23
CA PRO A 43 -10.26 51.38 43.62
C PRO A 43 -11.07 52.66 43.88
N ASP A 44 -11.59 52.73 45.10
CA ASP A 44 -12.46 53.78 45.64
C ASP A 44 -11.68 54.75 46.56
N LEU A 45 -12.33 55.87 46.88
CA LEU A 45 -12.07 56.87 47.94
C LEU A 45 -10.76 56.75 48.79
N SER A 46 -9.96 57.82 48.77
CA SER A 46 -9.07 58.20 49.88
C SER A 46 -9.46 59.58 50.44
N SER A 47 -9.56 59.67 51.77
CA SER A 47 -10.07 60.83 52.50
C SER A 47 -8.95 61.75 53.00
N GLU A 48 -9.12 63.06 52.75
CA GLU A 48 -8.82 64.21 53.64
C GLU A 48 -7.42 64.39 54.31
N PRO A 49 -7.13 65.58 54.90
CA PRO A 49 -7.42 66.94 54.41
C PRO A 49 -6.18 67.84 54.49
N ARG A 50 -6.19 69.01 53.79
CA ARG A 50 -5.77 70.29 54.40
C ARG A 50 -6.10 71.51 53.54
N THR A 51 -6.48 72.57 54.25
CA THR A 51 -6.87 73.90 53.77
C THR A 51 -5.67 74.79 53.43
N SER A 52 -5.75 75.56 52.34
CA SER A 52 -5.59 77.04 52.38
C SER A 52 -5.88 77.66 51.01
N GLN A 53 -6.16 78.96 51.00
CA GLN A 53 -6.80 79.68 49.88
C GLN A 53 -5.82 80.25 48.85
N THR A 54 -6.42 80.84 47.81
CA THR A 54 -5.87 81.81 46.82
C THR A 54 -5.16 81.19 45.60
N SER A 55 -5.40 81.61 44.35
CA SER A 55 -6.48 82.36 43.67
C SER A 55 -6.02 82.59 42.23
N GLY A 56 -6.86 82.36 41.22
CA GLY A 56 -6.64 82.89 39.87
C GLY A 56 -6.60 81.87 38.72
N GLN A 57 -7.40 82.15 37.68
CA GLN A 57 -7.37 81.55 36.33
C GLN A 57 -7.90 80.10 36.16
N THR A 58 -9.03 79.77 36.80
CA THR A 58 -9.85 78.58 36.48
C THR A 58 -11.19 78.93 35.80
N THR A 59 -11.18 79.44 34.56
CA THR A 59 -12.44 79.68 33.79
C THR A 59 -12.42 79.34 32.30
N SER A 60 -11.26 79.26 31.63
CA SER A 60 -11.21 78.99 30.17
C SER A 60 -11.28 77.50 29.81
N GLY A 61 -10.70 76.61 30.62
CA GLY A 61 -10.61 75.16 30.32
C GLY A 61 -11.90 74.37 30.54
N ILE A 62 -12.64 74.65 31.62
CA ILE A 62 -13.86 73.91 31.99
C ILE A 62 -15.01 74.23 31.03
N ARG A 63 -15.17 75.51 30.66
CA ARG A 63 -16.19 75.96 29.69
C ARG A 63 -15.94 75.40 28.29
N ARG A 64 -14.66 75.22 27.91
CA ARG A 64 -14.29 74.49 26.68
C ARG A 64 -14.72 73.02 26.76
N LYS A 65 -14.35 72.28 27.82
CA LYS A 65 -14.74 70.87 27.97
C LYS A 65 -16.26 70.64 27.97
N GLN A 66 -17.05 71.46 28.68
CA GLN A 66 -18.52 71.34 28.66
C GLN A 66 -19.13 71.65 27.30
N ASN A 67 -18.62 72.64 26.56
CA ASN A 67 -19.07 72.89 25.19
C ASN A 67 -18.63 71.77 24.24
N THR A 68 -17.42 71.21 24.38
CA THR A 68 -16.99 70.06 23.56
C THR A 68 -17.87 68.83 23.80
N LEU A 69 -18.27 68.58 25.06
CA LEU A 69 -19.12 67.42 25.39
C LEU A 69 -20.55 67.59 24.85
N LYS A 70 -21.15 68.79 24.97
CA LYS A 70 -22.45 69.09 24.33
C LYS A 70 -22.40 69.06 22.80
N VAL A 71 -21.31 69.53 22.19
CA VAL A 71 -21.10 69.44 20.74
C VAL A 71 -20.88 67.99 20.30
N PHE A 72 -20.22 67.18 21.11
CA PHE A 72 -20.07 65.73 20.86
C PHE A 72 -21.42 65.02 20.94
N GLU A 73 -22.18 65.18 22.03
CA GLU A 73 -23.54 64.64 22.17
C GLU A 73 -24.45 65.08 21.00
N SER A 74 -24.43 66.38 20.66
CA SER A 74 -25.23 66.89 19.53
C SER A 74 -24.81 66.30 18.19
N LYS A 75 -23.51 66.06 17.96
CA LYS A 75 -23.02 65.42 16.73
C LYS A 75 -23.33 63.93 16.67
N VAL A 76 -23.22 63.21 17.79
CA VAL A 76 -23.59 61.80 17.89
C VAL A 76 -25.10 61.62 17.70
N MET A 77 -25.92 62.47 18.30
CA MET A 77 -27.38 62.42 18.13
C MET A 77 -27.82 62.81 16.72
N ALA A 78 -27.17 63.79 16.09
CA ALA A 78 -27.41 64.12 14.68
C ALA A 78 -27.01 62.96 13.75
N PHE A 79 -25.83 62.37 13.97
CA PHE A 79 -25.35 61.19 13.26
C PHE A 79 -26.32 59.99 13.36
N VAL A 80 -26.69 59.62 14.59
CA VAL A 80 -27.63 58.50 14.82
C VAL A 80 -29.01 58.80 14.21
N LYS A 81 -29.53 60.03 14.32
CA LYS A 81 -30.76 60.42 13.61
C LYS A 81 -30.63 60.24 12.10
N GLN A 82 -29.56 60.75 11.48
CA GLN A 82 -29.37 60.74 10.03
C GLN A 82 -29.22 59.32 9.48
N ALA A 83 -28.48 58.45 10.16
CA ALA A 83 -28.37 57.03 9.79
C ALA A 83 -29.70 56.26 10.00
N LEU A 84 -30.46 56.56 11.07
CA LEU A 84 -31.78 55.98 11.30
C LEU A 84 -32.82 56.41 10.26
N VAL A 85 -32.70 57.58 9.62
CA VAL A 85 -33.57 57.97 8.50
C VAL A 85 -33.39 57.03 7.31
N THR A 86 -32.15 56.65 7.00
CA THR A 86 -31.85 55.66 5.94
C THR A 86 -32.47 54.30 6.24
N HIS A 87 -32.33 53.81 7.48
CA HIS A 87 -32.94 52.54 7.92
C HIS A 87 -34.48 52.61 8.00
N LYS A 88 -35.06 53.78 8.36
CA LYS A 88 -36.51 53.99 8.39
C LYS A 88 -37.13 53.84 7.00
N LYS A 89 -36.48 54.36 5.94
CA LYS A 89 -36.95 54.17 4.56
C LYS A 89 -37.09 52.69 4.20
N VAL A 90 -36.06 51.90 4.49
CA VAL A 90 -36.03 50.46 4.19
C VAL A 90 -37.10 49.67 4.97
N LEU A 91 -37.35 50.04 6.23
CA LEU A 91 -38.45 49.45 7.02
C LEU A 91 -39.84 49.88 6.51
N SER A 92 -39.98 51.10 5.99
CA SER A 92 -41.26 51.61 5.45
C SER A 92 -41.63 51.05 4.08
N GLU A 93 -40.66 50.69 3.22
CA GLU A 93 -40.94 50.13 1.90
C GLU A 93 -41.59 48.73 1.96
N ASN A 94 -41.29 47.95 3.01
CA ASN A 94 -41.89 46.62 3.23
C ASN A 94 -43.25 46.65 3.98
N HIS A 95 -43.62 47.77 4.60
CA HIS A 95 -44.87 47.90 5.38
C HIS A 95 -45.63 49.20 5.03
N LYS A 96 -46.24 49.23 3.84
CA LYS A 96 -47.08 50.34 3.36
C LYS A 96 -48.41 50.56 4.13
N GLU A 97 -48.72 49.77 5.15
CA GLU A 97 -50.03 49.77 5.83
C GLU A 97 -49.98 50.15 7.32
N LEU A 98 -48.80 50.50 7.88
CA LEU A 98 -48.63 50.67 9.33
C LEU A 98 -47.93 51.97 9.82
N PHE A 99 -47.53 52.86 8.90
CA PHE A 99 -47.05 54.19 9.26
C PHE A 99 -48.02 55.24 8.72
N GLU A 100 -48.78 55.89 9.60
CA GLU A 100 -49.52 57.10 9.25
C GLU A 100 -48.53 58.19 8.79
N GLU A 101 -48.87 58.89 7.70
CA GLU A 101 -48.06 59.94 7.10
C GLU A 101 -48.08 61.21 7.97
N ASP A 102 -47.29 61.24 9.04
CA ASP A 102 -46.94 62.50 9.71
C ASP A 102 -45.98 63.30 8.80
N GLU A 103 -46.57 64.06 7.87
CA GLU A 103 -45.92 65.04 7.01
C GLU A 103 -45.33 66.21 7.82
N GLN A 104 -44.20 65.98 8.50
CA GLN A 104 -43.29 67.04 8.93
C GLN A 104 -41.86 66.70 8.55
N GLU A 105 -41.52 66.96 7.28
CA GLU A 105 -40.14 67.07 6.82
C GLU A 105 -39.46 68.26 7.52
N GLU A 106 -38.79 68.02 8.65
CA GLU A 106 -37.65 68.86 9.01
C GLU A 106 -36.57 68.67 7.94
N VAL A 107 -36.55 69.58 6.97
CA VAL A 107 -35.53 69.67 5.92
C VAL A 107 -34.17 69.91 6.58
N LEU A 108 -33.46 68.82 6.86
CA LEU A 108 -32.05 68.83 7.20
C LEU A 108 -31.26 69.02 5.90
N ASP A 109 -30.36 70.01 5.94
CA ASP A 109 -29.60 70.51 4.80
C ASP A 109 -29.00 69.39 3.93
N ASP A 110 -29.30 69.43 2.64
CA ASP A 110 -29.25 68.30 1.69
C ASP A 110 -27.82 68.05 1.16
N GLN A 111 -26.85 67.98 2.08
CA GLN A 111 -25.51 67.49 1.80
C GLN A 111 -25.45 65.98 2.09
N PRO A 112 -25.27 65.13 1.07
CA PRO A 112 -24.98 63.72 1.29
C PRO A 112 -23.60 63.62 1.91
N VAL A 113 -23.56 63.48 3.24
CA VAL A 113 -22.37 63.02 3.93
C VAL A 113 -22.21 61.55 3.56
N GLU A 114 -21.30 61.27 2.63
CA GLU A 114 -20.82 59.90 2.40
C GLU A 114 -20.21 59.40 3.71
N PHE A 115 -20.97 58.59 4.43
CA PHE A 115 -20.44 57.79 5.53
C PHE A 115 -19.59 56.68 4.94
N ASP A 116 -18.41 56.44 5.52
CA ASP A 116 -17.66 55.22 5.23
C ASP A 116 -18.41 53.98 5.73
N ASP A 117 -18.05 52.82 5.15
CA ASP A 117 -18.71 51.53 5.44
C ASP A 117 -18.66 51.20 6.95
N GLU A 118 -17.57 51.53 7.65
CA GLU A 118 -17.43 51.30 9.10
C GLU A 118 -18.44 52.13 9.90
N THR A 119 -18.64 53.39 9.52
CA THR A 119 -19.57 54.32 10.16
C THR A 119 -21.03 53.92 9.93
N SER A 120 -21.36 53.48 8.70
CA SER A 120 -22.68 52.94 8.38
C SER A 120 -22.98 51.64 9.17
N GLU A 121 -22.02 50.71 9.23
CA GLU A 121 -22.19 49.45 9.96
C GLU A 121 -22.28 49.66 11.49
N ALA A 122 -21.60 50.67 12.04
CA ALA A 122 -21.74 51.05 13.44
C ALA A 122 -23.16 51.55 13.77
N ALA A 123 -23.77 52.36 12.88
CA ALA A 123 -25.15 52.83 13.06
C ALA A 123 -26.17 51.69 12.93
N LEU A 124 -25.98 50.77 11.97
CA LEU A 124 -26.80 49.57 11.82
C LEU A 124 -26.77 48.70 13.09
N LYS A 125 -25.60 48.45 13.66
CA LYS A 125 -25.46 47.67 14.91
C LYS A 125 -26.20 48.31 16.09
N ILE A 126 -26.19 49.65 16.18
CA ILE A 126 -26.96 50.39 17.18
C ILE A 126 -28.47 50.22 16.94
N ALA A 127 -28.94 50.39 15.69
CA ALA A 127 -30.34 50.22 15.32
C ALA A 127 -30.87 48.81 15.62
N LEU A 128 -30.13 47.77 15.24
CA LEU A 128 -30.47 46.36 15.50
C LEU A 128 -30.50 46.04 17.00
N HIS A 129 -29.56 46.59 17.78
CA HIS A 129 -29.55 46.42 19.24
C HIS A 129 -30.78 47.06 19.88
N ILE A 130 -31.18 48.26 19.44
CA ILE A 130 -32.38 48.96 19.92
C ILE A 130 -33.65 48.19 19.54
N LEU A 131 -33.80 47.74 18.29
CA LEU A 131 -34.97 46.97 17.84
C LEU A 131 -35.13 45.67 18.61
N ARG A 132 -34.04 44.92 18.86
CA ARG A 132 -34.03 43.72 19.71
C ARG A 132 -34.36 44.04 21.17
N ALA A 133 -33.82 45.12 21.73
CA ALA A 133 -34.16 45.57 23.08
C ALA A 133 -35.65 45.98 23.22
N MET A 134 -36.26 46.48 22.14
CA MET A 134 -37.68 46.77 22.04
C MET A 134 -38.56 45.54 21.76
N LYS A 135 -37.98 44.34 21.61
CA LYS A 135 -38.65 43.09 21.18
C LYS A 135 -39.32 43.18 19.80
N ALA A 136 -38.81 44.05 18.94
CA ALA A 136 -39.25 44.19 17.55
C ALA A 136 -38.41 43.30 16.62
N ASP A 137 -38.29 42.01 16.96
CA ASP A 137 -37.34 41.08 16.32
C ASP A 137 -37.60 40.90 14.82
N GLU A 138 -38.86 40.96 14.39
CA GLU A 138 -39.25 40.91 12.97
C GLU A 138 -38.72 42.12 12.19
N HIS A 139 -38.78 43.32 12.78
CA HIS A 139 -38.23 44.54 12.16
C HIS A 139 -36.71 44.57 12.21
N ALA A 140 -36.10 44.09 13.31
CA ALA A 140 -34.66 43.88 13.38
C ALA A 140 -34.20 42.95 12.26
N HIS A 141 -34.92 41.84 12.05
CA HIS A 141 -34.62 40.85 11.02
C HIS A 141 -34.78 41.40 9.60
N THR A 142 -35.87 42.13 9.29
CA THR A 142 -36.07 42.79 8.00
C THR A 142 -34.96 43.79 7.70
N LEU A 143 -34.55 44.59 8.69
CA LEU A 143 -33.44 45.54 8.53
C LEU A 143 -32.11 44.81 8.27
N GLU A 144 -31.81 43.76 9.04
CA GLU A 144 -30.61 42.92 8.85
C GLU A 144 -30.57 42.26 7.45
N GLN A 145 -31.69 41.66 7.02
CA GLN A 145 -31.83 41.01 5.72
C GLN A 145 -31.70 42.01 4.56
N SER A 146 -32.27 43.21 4.68
CA SER A 146 -32.17 44.25 3.66
C SER A 146 -30.75 44.80 3.49
N HIS A 147 -29.97 44.84 4.57
CA HIS A 147 -28.66 45.48 4.57
C HIS A 147 -27.50 44.52 4.27
N TYR A 148 -27.64 43.24 4.65
CA TYR A 148 -26.65 42.20 4.40
C TYR A 148 -27.05 41.19 3.30
N GLY A 149 -28.33 41.02 3.02
CA GLY A 149 -28.86 40.02 2.09
C GLY A 149 -29.01 38.61 2.68
N GLU A 150 -29.90 37.81 2.10
CA GLU A 150 -30.26 36.44 2.54
C GLU A 150 -29.04 35.54 2.77
N LEU A 151 -28.07 35.57 1.84
CA LEU A 151 -26.88 34.74 1.88
C LEU A 151 -25.98 35.06 3.09
N VAL A 152 -25.81 36.34 3.41
CA VAL A 152 -24.95 36.75 4.53
C VAL A 152 -25.64 36.42 5.85
N MET A 153 -26.96 36.60 5.94
CA MET A 153 -27.77 36.19 7.10
C MET A 153 -27.64 34.69 7.38
N TYR A 154 -27.71 33.85 6.34
CA TYR A 154 -27.43 32.41 6.46
C TYR A 154 -25.99 32.15 6.93
N GLN A 155 -24.98 32.76 6.28
CA GLN A 155 -23.57 32.54 6.59
C GLN A 155 -23.19 32.97 8.02
N GLN A 156 -23.75 34.08 8.52
CA GLN A 156 -23.53 34.56 9.89
C GLN A 156 -24.01 33.56 10.96
N LYS A 157 -25.02 32.73 10.65
CA LYS A 157 -25.55 31.71 11.58
C LYS A 157 -24.85 30.35 11.42
N ILE A 158 -24.67 29.88 10.18
CA ILE A 158 -24.09 28.56 9.93
C ILE A 158 -22.57 28.48 10.13
N LYS A 159 -21.81 29.55 9.83
CA LYS A 159 -20.33 29.52 9.97
C LYS A 159 -19.89 29.35 11.43
N PRO A 160 -20.42 30.08 12.43
CA PRO A 160 -20.11 29.83 13.84
C PRO A 160 -20.50 28.42 14.30
N TYR A 161 -21.68 27.93 13.90
CA TYR A 161 -22.14 26.57 14.23
C TYR A 161 -21.20 25.48 13.67
N LEU A 162 -20.85 25.56 12.38
CA LEU A 162 -19.92 24.60 11.77
C LEU A 162 -18.50 24.71 12.34
N LYS A 163 -18.08 25.92 12.72
CA LYS A 163 -16.81 26.14 13.42
C LYS A 163 -16.81 25.40 14.74
N GLU A 164 -17.79 25.64 15.62
CA GLU A 164 -17.91 24.96 16.92
C GLU A 164 -18.01 23.43 16.76
N LYS A 165 -18.86 22.94 15.84
CA LYS A 165 -19.05 21.50 15.54
C LYS A 165 -17.78 20.83 14.98
N SER A 166 -16.87 21.58 14.35
CA SER A 166 -15.68 21.06 13.66
C SER A 166 -14.34 21.43 14.31
N ASP A 167 -14.32 22.30 15.33
CA ASP A 167 -13.08 22.80 15.92
C ASP A 167 -12.34 21.73 16.72
N CYS A 168 -13.04 20.67 17.14
CA CYS A 168 -12.62 19.74 18.17
C CYS A 168 -12.82 18.27 17.76
N ILE A 169 -11.86 17.42 18.12
CA ILE A 169 -12.07 15.96 18.11
C ILE A 169 -12.41 15.53 19.55
N LEU A 170 -13.54 14.81 19.70
CA LEU A 170 -14.03 14.31 20.99
C LEU A 170 -13.01 13.39 21.67
N GLU A 171 -12.33 13.92 22.69
CA GLU A 171 -11.40 13.23 23.57
C GLU A 171 -11.48 13.79 25.01
N GLU A 172 -12.41 13.31 25.83
CA GLU A 172 -12.63 13.89 27.16
C GLU A 172 -12.05 13.08 28.32
N THR A 173 -10.72 13.15 28.42
CA THR A 173 -9.98 12.64 29.59
C THR A 173 -9.19 13.71 30.36
N GLN A 174 -9.13 14.95 29.87
CA GLN A 174 -8.66 16.12 30.63
C GLN A 174 -9.37 17.42 30.16
N GLN A 175 -10.49 17.74 30.82
CA GLN A 175 -11.12 19.07 30.99
C GLN A 175 -11.39 20.04 29.80
N TRP A 176 -10.78 19.88 28.62
CA TRP A 176 -11.12 20.56 27.37
C TRP A 176 -10.89 19.64 26.16
N PRO A 177 -11.75 19.70 25.13
CA PRO A 177 -11.54 18.95 23.90
C PRO A 177 -10.28 19.43 23.15
N VAL A 178 -9.62 18.51 22.43
CA VAL A 178 -8.38 18.83 21.71
C VAL A 178 -8.73 19.52 20.38
N PRO A 179 -8.25 20.76 20.12
CA PRO A 179 -8.53 21.43 18.87
C PRO A 179 -7.99 20.62 17.68
N LEU A 180 -8.86 20.35 16.69
CA LEU A 180 -8.54 19.66 15.45
C LEU A 180 -7.26 20.24 14.83
N ARG A 181 -7.13 21.57 14.85
CA ARG A 181 -5.96 22.35 14.39
C ARG A 181 -4.62 21.86 14.96
N LYS A 182 -4.58 21.50 16.24
CA LYS A 182 -3.35 21.10 16.95
C LYS A 182 -2.84 19.75 16.45
N ILE A 183 -3.76 18.80 16.25
CA ILE A 183 -3.45 17.39 15.95
C ILE A 183 -3.62 17.01 14.48
N TYR A 184 -4.31 17.82 13.68
CA TYR A 184 -4.58 17.54 12.27
C TYR A 184 -3.28 17.37 11.50
N THR A 185 -3.13 16.20 10.90
CA THR A 185 -2.03 15.85 10.01
C THR A 185 -2.63 15.60 8.65
N LYS A 186 -2.19 16.38 7.65
CA LYS A 186 -2.78 16.40 6.30
C LYS A 186 -2.76 15.00 5.73
N LEU A 187 -3.94 14.49 5.33
CA LEU A 187 -4.10 13.15 4.78
C LEU A 187 -3.67 13.10 3.30
N TYR A 188 -3.19 11.94 2.85
CA TYR A 188 -2.84 11.69 1.46
C TYR A 188 -4.11 11.24 0.69
N LEU A 189 -4.57 12.12 -0.22
CA LEU A 189 -5.76 11.94 -1.05
C LEU A 189 -5.34 11.83 -2.51
N ILE A 190 -5.77 10.79 -3.21
CA ILE A 190 -5.47 10.54 -4.62
C ILE A 190 -6.73 10.45 -5.46
N ASP A 191 -6.59 10.59 -6.78
CA ASP A 191 -7.61 10.06 -7.69
C ASP A 191 -7.71 8.55 -7.53
N GLY A 192 -8.93 8.06 -7.29
CA GLY A 192 -9.25 6.65 -7.25
C GLY A 192 -9.88 6.20 -8.57
N ASP A 193 -9.84 4.91 -8.82
CA ASP A 193 -10.48 4.32 -9.99
C ASP A 193 -11.91 3.81 -9.66
N PHE A 194 -12.72 3.62 -10.70
CA PHE A 194 -14.03 2.99 -10.62
C PHE A 194 -13.98 1.46 -10.69
N GLY A 195 -12.78 0.87 -10.60
CA GLY A 195 -12.55 -0.57 -10.61
C GLY A 195 -13.31 -1.34 -9.53
N GLU A 196 -13.25 -2.67 -9.67
CA GLU A 196 -14.02 -3.66 -8.91
C GLU A 196 -14.06 -3.39 -7.40
N VAL A 197 -15.18 -3.79 -6.76
CA VAL A 197 -15.36 -3.62 -5.32
C VAL A 197 -14.24 -4.33 -4.58
N ASN A 198 -13.43 -3.58 -3.84
CA ASN A 198 -12.59 -4.21 -2.84
C ASN A 198 -13.50 -4.64 -1.67
N ILE A 199 -13.92 -5.90 -1.75
CA ILE A 199 -14.68 -6.63 -0.72
C ILE A 199 -13.80 -7.18 0.40
N GLU A 200 -12.46 -7.09 0.30
CA GLU A 200 -11.53 -7.55 1.33
C GLU A 200 -11.74 -6.78 2.64
N HIS A 201 -11.46 -7.45 3.75
CA HIS A 201 -11.53 -6.85 5.06
C HIS A 201 -10.44 -5.79 5.27
N GLU A 202 -10.71 -4.82 6.15
CA GLU A 202 -9.89 -3.62 6.31
C GLU A 202 -8.44 -3.92 6.67
N VAL A 203 -8.18 -5.00 7.44
CA VAL A 203 -6.81 -5.41 7.80
C VAL A 203 -5.96 -5.77 6.57
N ARG A 204 -6.52 -6.48 5.58
CA ARG A 204 -5.83 -6.81 4.31
C ARG A 204 -5.60 -5.58 3.46
N GLN A 205 -6.55 -4.63 3.48
CA GLN A 205 -6.40 -3.35 2.80
C GLN A 205 -5.30 -2.48 3.44
N ILE A 206 -5.19 -2.46 4.78
CA ILE A 206 -4.10 -1.77 5.51
C ILE A 206 -2.75 -2.36 5.12
N GLU A 207 -2.60 -3.69 5.15
CA GLU A 207 -1.36 -4.38 4.80
C GLU A 207 -0.99 -4.14 3.34
N THR A 208 -1.95 -4.21 2.42
CA THR A 208 -1.76 -3.91 0.99
C THR A 208 -1.37 -2.44 0.76
N ALA A 209 -2.04 -1.49 1.40
CA ALA A 209 -1.74 -0.06 1.28
C ALA A 209 -0.38 0.28 1.92
N PHE A 210 -0.02 -0.35 3.04
CA PHE A 210 1.31 -0.27 3.63
C PHE A 210 2.39 -0.79 2.67
N ASN A 211 2.11 -1.83 1.89
CA ASN A 211 3.04 -2.41 0.93
C ASN A 211 3.18 -1.58 -0.37
N ARG A 212 2.14 -0.87 -0.84
CA ARG A 212 2.20 0.02 -2.03
C ARG A 212 3.21 1.17 -1.91
N ARG A 213 3.90 1.53 -3.00
CA ARG A 213 4.92 2.60 -3.00
C ARG A 213 4.31 3.93 -3.43
N GLN A 214 4.61 5.00 -2.68
CA GLN A 214 4.02 6.34 -2.85
C GLN A 214 4.49 7.10 -4.09
N ASN A 215 5.44 6.53 -4.85
CA ASN A 215 6.02 7.09 -6.07
C ASN A 215 5.48 6.39 -7.34
N SER A 216 4.38 5.65 -7.22
CA SER A 216 3.59 5.21 -8.38
C SER A 216 2.83 6.40 -8.97
N SER A 217 2.24 6.23 -10.16
CA SER A 217 1.65 7.31 -10.98
C SER A 217 0.33 7.92 -10.43
N GLU A 218 0.15 7.91 -9.11
CA GLU A 218 -1.04 8.43 -8.43
C GLU A 218 -1.06 9.97 -8.50
N THR A 219 -2.17 10.54 -8.97
CA THR A 219 -2.34 12.00 -8.96
C THR A 219 -2.78 12.44 -7.57
N LEU A 220 -1.90 13.12 -6.83
CA LEU A 220 -2.21 13.73 -5.54
C LEU A 220 -3.24 14.87 -5.73
N ILE A 221 -4.32 14.84 -4.94
CA ILE A 221 -5.38 15.85 -4.92
C ILE A 221 -5.34 16.59 -3.58
N LYS A 222 -5.42 17.92 -3.59
CA LYS A 222 -5.70 18.68 -2.36
C LYS A 222 -7.19 18.66 -2.09
N CYS A 223 -7.60 18.68 -0.83
CA CYS A 223 -9.02 18.77 -0.45
C CYS A 223 -9.73 19.97 -1.13
N GLU A 224 -9.05 21.12 -1.21
CA GLU A 224 -9.46 22.36 -1.91
C GLU A 224 -9.63 22.21 -3.44
N ASP A 225 -9.07 21.16 -4.02
CA ASP A 225 -9.04 20.90 -5.47
C ASP A 225 -9.92 19.71 -5.88
N ILE A 226 -10.69 19.13 -4.94
CA ILE A 226 -11.53 17.92 -5.15
C ILE A 226 -12.46 18.05 -6.37
N PHE A 227 -13.13 19.19 -6.53
CA PHE A 227 -14.04 19.49 -7.63
C PHE A 227 -13.35 20.13 -8.86
N LYS A 228 -12.01 20.29 -8.86
CA LYS A 228 -11.28 20.89 -9.98
C LYS A 228 -10.83 19.82 -10.97
N ALA A 229 -11.05 20.10 -12.26
CA ALA A 229 -10.64 19.22 -13.36
C ALA A 229 -9.11 19.13 -13.48
N LYS A 230 -8.61 18.04 -14.07
CA LYS A 230 -7.18 17.88 -14.40
C LYS A 230 -6.75 18.88 -15.47
N HIS A 231 -5.52 19.39 -15.35
CA HIS A 231 -4.98 20.44 -16.23
C HIS A 231 -4.88 20.09 -17.72
N ASN A 232 -5.05 18.83 -18.14
CA ASN A 232 -4.79 18.36 -19.52
C ASN A 232 -5.94 17.52 -20.16
N GLN A 233 -7.20 17.71 -19.75
CA GLN A 233 -8.36 17.04 -20.38
C GLN A 233 -9.49 18.02 -20.66
N ILE A 234 -10.31 17.74 -21.68
CA ILE A 234 -11.55 18.48 -21.96
C ILE A 234 -12.45 18.34 -20.71
N ALA A 235 -12.60 19.44 -19.98
CA ALA A 235 -13.12 19.40 -18.61
C ALA A 235 -14.64 19.15 -18.59
N LYS A 236 -15.04 17.88 -18.47
CA LYS A 236 -16.38 17.54 -17.97
C LYS A 236 -16.50 18.16 -16.56
N PRO A 237 -17.54 18.95 -16.25
CA PRO A 237 -17.71 19.52 -14.92
C PRO A 237 -17.92 18.40 -13.90
N ILE A 238 -17.18 18.44 -12.80
CA ILE A 238 -17.27 17.47 -11.71
C ILE A 238 -18.39 17.92 -10.78
N ARG A 239 -19.52 17.19 -10.77
CA ARG A 239 -20.65 17.43 -9.86
C ARG A 239 -20.58 16.55 -8.63
N THR A 240 -20.40 15.24 -8.82
CA THR A 240 -20.42 14.25 -7.73
C THR A 240 -19.03 13.65 -7.52
N VAL A 241 -18.51 13.75 -6.30
CA VAL A 241 -17.26 13.10 -5.86
C VAL A 241 -17.55 12.05 -4.80
N LEU A 242 -17.05 10.83 -5.01
CA LEU A 242 -17.08 9.74 -4.04
C LEU A 242 -15.67 9.53 -3.45
N THR A 243 -15.49 9.80 -2.16
CA THR A 243 -14.23 9.54 -1.44
C THR A 243 -14.29 8.22 -0.68
N LYS A 244 -13.51 7.25 -1.16
CA LYS A 244 -13.36 5.92 -0.57
C LYS A 244 -12.24 5.91 0.48
N GLY A 245 -12.39 5.10 1.52
CA GLY A 245 -11.33 4.78 2.46
C GLY A 245 -11.81 3.91 3.61
N ILE A 246 -10.95 3.06 4.16
CA ILE A 246 -11.26 2.16 5.28
C ILE A 246 -11.73 2.93 6.53
N ALA A 247 -12.29 2.24 7.53
CA ALA A 247 -12.63 2.86 8.81
C ALA A 247 -11.38 3.47 9.48
N GLY A 248 -11.60 4.48 10.31
CA GLY A 248 -10.53 5.19 11.03
C GLY A 248 -9.54 6.01 10.17
N ILE A 249 -9.56 5.89 8.83
CA ILE A 249 -8.57 6.51 7.93
C ILE A 249 -8.62 8.04 7.90
N GLY A 250 -9.71 8.62 8.44
CA GLY A 250 -9.92 10.06 8.56
C GLY A 250 -10.90 10.67 7.55
N LYS A 251 -11.84 9.89 6.99
CA LYS A 251 -12.93 10.40 6.11
C LYS A 251 -13.68 11.59 6.74
N THR A 252 -14.37 11.36 7.84
CA THR A 252 -15.09 12.38 8.63
C THR A 252 -14.16 13.49 9.11
N VAL A 253 -12.91 13.20 9.48
CA VAL A 253 -11.93 14.21 9.91
C VAL A 253 -11.51 15.14 8.77
N MET A 254 -11.44 14.62 7.53
CA MET A 254 -11.21 15.44 6.33
C MET A 254 -12.42 16.32 6.02
N ALA A 255 -13.63 15.78 6.17
CA ALA A 255 -14.88 16.51 6.00
C ALA A 255 -15.05 17.63 7.04
N GLN A 256 -14.79 17.34 8.33
CA GLN A 256 -14.72 18.34 9.40
C GLN A 256 -13.66 19.41 9.12
N LYS A 257 -12.47 19.04 8.65
CA LYS A 257 -11.43 20.01 8.30
C LYS A 257 -11.86 20.94 7.15
N PHE A 258 -12.56 20.42 6.15
CA PHE A 258 -13.12 21.20 5.05
C PHE A 258 -14.18 22.19 5.54
N MET A 259 -15.12 21.75 6.38
CA MET A 259 -16.13 22.62 6.99
C MET A 259 -15.47 23.72 7.85
N LEU A 260 -14.44 23.36 8.62
CA LEU A 260 -13.69 24.31 9.45
C LEU A 260 -12.98 25.37 8.60
N ASP A 261 -12.32 24.99 7.50
CA ASP A 261 -11.65 25.94 6.60
C ASP A 261 -12.63 26.82 5.82
N TRP A 262 -13.83 26.31 5.50
CA TRP A 262 -14.90 27.11 4.88
C TRP A 262 -15.54 28.09 5.88
N SER A 263 -15.72 27.68 7.14
CA SER A 263 -16.28 28.52 8.21
C SER A 263 -15.36 29.64 8.70
N GLU A 264 -14.07 29.57 8.36
CA GLU A 264 -13.05 30.57 8.71
C GLU A 264 -12.50 31.33 7.48
N ASP A 265 -13.21 31.27 6.35
CA ASP A 265 -12.87 31.99 5.11
C ASP A 265 -11.47 31.67 4.54
N LYS A 266 -10.90 30.52 4.91
CA LYS A 266 -9.56 30.07 4.48
C LYS A 266 -9.56 29.40 3.12
N ALA A 267 -10.64 28.69 2.77
CA ALA A 267 -10.74 27.93 1.55
C ALA A 267 -12.19 27.82 1.04
N ASN A 268 -12.34 27.42 -0.22
CA ASN A 268 -13.61 27.02 -0.85
C ASN A 268 -14.75 28.06 -0.79
N GLN A 269 -14.43 29.36 -0.71
CA GLN A 269 -15.41 30.44 -0.72
C GLN A 269 -16.11 30.63 -2.10
N ASP A 270 -15.82 29.78 -3.09
CA ASP A 270 -16.65 29.64 -4.28
C ASP A 270 -17.99 28.95 -3.98
N ILE A 271 -18.12 28.29 -2.82
CA ILE A 271 -19.36 27.69 -2.30
C ILE A 271 -20.09 28.71 -1.44
N GLN A 272 -21.33 29.00 -1.81
CA GLN A 272 -22.18 29.96 -1.11
C GLN A 272 -22.99 29.31 0.02
N LEU A 273 -23.59 28.14 -0.27
CA LEU A 273 -24.35 27.34 0.69
C LEU A 273 -23.69 25.97 0.86
N LEU A 274 -23.35 25.60 2.10
CA LEU A 274 -22.77 24.31 2.45
C LEU A 274 -23.70 23.59 3.43
N PHE A 275 -24.15 22.39 3.04
CA PHE A 275 -25.00 21.53 3.84
C PHE A 275 -24.27 20.24 4.19
N SER A 276 -24.26 19.85 5.47
CA SER A 276 -23.64 18.62 5.95
C SER A 276 -24.70 17.67 6.47
N LEU A 277 -24.87 16.53 5.80
CA LEU A 277 -25.89 15.52 6.10
C LEU A 277 -25.20 14.18 6.43
N PRO A 278 -25.05 13.82 7.71
CA PRO A 278 -24.58 12.50 8.12
C PRO A 278 -25.62 11.44 7.72
N LEU A 279 -25.25 10.51 6.84
CA LEU A 279 -26.18 9.50 6.32
C LEU A 279 -26.66 8.53 7.43
N ARG A 280 -25.88 8.41 8.51
CA ARG A 280 -26.27 7.74 9.76
C ARG A 280 -27.51 8.35 10.41
N GLU A 281 -27.61 9.68 10.45
CA GLU A 281 -28.71 10.41 11.11
C GLU A 281 -30.00 10.34 10.25
N LEU A 282 -29.86 10.33 8.92
CA LEU A 282 -30.99 10.19 7.99
C LEU A 282 -31.74 8.85 8.11
N ASN A 283 -31.11 7.82 8.69
CA ASN A 283 -31.75 6.52 8.95
C ASN A 283 -32.99 6.61 9.85
N PHE A 284 -33.07 7.61 10.73
CA PHE A 284 -34.24 7.82 11.58
C PHE A 284 -35.47 8.28 10.78
N LEU A 285 -35.23 9.09 9.74
CA LEU A 285 -36.26 9.68 8.89
C LEU A 285 -36.70 8.74 7.74
N LYS A 286 -36.22 7.49 7.73
CA LYS A 286 -36.45 6.52 6.64
C LYS A 286 -37.93 6.25 6.31
N ASN A 287 -38.81 6.38 7.31
CA ASN A 287 -40.25 6.13 7.20
C ASN A 287 -41.06 7.43 7.11
N GLU A 288 -40.39 8.59 7.07
CA GLU A 288 -41.05 9.90 7.02
C GLU A 288 -41.07 10.46 5.61
N THR A 289 -42.10 11.26 5.31
CA THR A 289 -42.22 12.05 4.09
C THR A 289 -41.97 13.51 4.41
N ARG A 290 -40.90 14.08 3.84
CA ARG A 290 -40.52 15.50 3.98
C ARG A 290 -40.07 16.04 2.62
N SER A 291 -40.09 17.35 2.44
CA SER A 291 -39.41 18.04 1.33
C SER A 291 -37.91 18.20 1.61
N LEU A 292 -37.12 18.51 0.59
CA LEU A 292 -35.70 18.80 0.79
C LEU A 292 -35.49 20.05 1.65
N MET A 293 -36.34 21.06 1.53
CA MET A 293 -36.26 22.26 2.37
C MET A 293 -36.54 21.97 3.83
N GLU A 294 -37.60 21.19 4.14
CA GLU A 294 -37.90 20.76 5.51
C GLU A 294 -36.75 19.96 6.11
N LEU A 295 -36.18 19.02 5.34
CA LEU A 295 -34.98 18.28 5.76
C LEU A 295 -33.81 19.24 6.06
N LEU A 296 -33.56 20.24 5.20
CA LEU A 296 -32.43 21.15 5.40
C LEU A 296 -32.61 22.12 6.57
N TYR A 297 -33.84 22.44 6.97
CA TYR A 297 -34.09 23.22 8.18
C TYR A 297 -33.67 22.48 9.45
N ASP A 298 -33.77 21.14 9.49
CA ASP A 298 -33.30 20.34 10.63
C ASP A 298 -31.77 20.35 10.75
N PHE A 299 -31.05 20.24 9.62
CA PHE A 299 -29.59 20.08 9.61
C PHE A 299 -28.81 21.40 9.48
N SER A 300 -29.46 22.52 9.13
CA SER A 300 -28.79 23.79 8.83
C SER A 300 -29.38 24.99 9.60
N PRO A 301 -28.84 25.29 10.80
CA PRO A 301 -29.24 26.44 11.60
C PRO A 301 -29.23 27.76 10.82
N GLY A 302 -30.31 28.53 10.96
CA GLY A 302 -30.46 29.82 10.29
C GLY A 302 -30.95 29.77 8.84
N LEU A 303 -31.16 28.61 8.22
CA LEU A 303 -31.68 28.53 6.84
C LEU A 303 -33.12 29.07 6.73
N ASN A 304 -34.04 28.60 7.58
CA ASN A 304 -35.42 29.09 7.62
C ASN A 304 -35.46 30.62 7.89
N GLU A 305 -34.62 31.07 8.82
CA GLU A 305 -34.47 32.47 9.24
C GLU A 305 -33.60 33.32 8.28
N SER A 306 -33.30 32.85 7.07
CA SER A 306 -32.50 33.61 6.08
C SER A 306 -33.34 34.15 4.92
N GLY A 307 -34.58 33.68 4.76
CA GLY A 307 -35.43 33.97 3.61
C GLY A 307 -35.20 33.08 2.39
N ILE A 308 -34.08 32.33 2.34
CA ILE A 308 -33.70 31.49 1.19
C ILE A 308 -34.74 30.41 0.92
N LYS A 309 -35.49 30.57 -0.18
CA LYS A 309 -36.50 29.61 -0.67
C LYS A 309 -36.07 28.83 -1.92
N ASP A 310 -35.27 29.44 -2.80
CA ASP A 310 -34.74 28.78 -4.00
C ASP A 310 -33.23 28.56 -3.91
N LEU A 311 -32.85 27.30 -3.69
CA LEU A 311 -31.47 26.85 -3.63
C LEU A 311 -30.76 26.90 -5.01
N GLN A 312 -31.48 26.96 -6.13
CA GLN A 312 -30.89 26.96 -7.48
C GLN A 312 -30.20 28.28 -7.85
N MET A 313 -30.52 29.37 -7.14
CA MET A 313 -29.88 30.69 -7.30
C MET A 313 -28.45 30.72 -6.76
N TYR A 314 -28.06 29.75 -5.92
CA TYR A 314 -26.80 29.74 -5.19
C TYR A 314 -25.88 28.59 -5.61
N LYS A 315 -24.57 28.76 -5.40
CA LYS A 315 -23.59 27.67 -5.49
C LYS A 315 -23.67 26.79 -4.24
N VAL A 316 -24.52 25.78 -4.32
CA VAL A 316 -24.76 24.80 -3.25
C VAL A 316 -23.75 23.65 -3.30
N MET A 317 -23.29 23.22 -2.13
CA MET A 317 -22.61 21.95 -1.93
C MET A 317 -23.27 21.14 -0.80
N PHE A 318 -23.47 19.84 -1.03
CA PHE A 318 -23.81 18.87 0.00
C PHE A 318 -22.62 17.97 0.31
N LEU A 319 -22.38 17.78 1.60
CA LEU A 319 -21.45 16.80 2.16
C LEU A 319 -22.29 15.67 2.77
N LEU A 320 -22.22 14.47 2.18
CA LEU A 320 -22.91 13.26 2.63
C LEU A 320 -21.88 12.32 3.27
N ASP A 321 -21.75 12.35 4.60
CA ASP A 321 -20.76 11.56 5.32
C ASP A 321 -21.32 10.19 5.72
N GLY A 322 -20.55 9.11 5.48
CA GLY A 322 -20.86 7.76 5.97
C GLY A 322 -21.86 6.95 5.15
N LEU A 323 -21.68 6.82 3.83
CA LEU A 323 -22.54 5.97 2.99
C LEU A 323 -22.56 4.50 3.43
N ASP A 324 -21.46 4.00 3.98
CA ASP A 324 -21.35 2.67 4.60
C ASP A 324 -22.24 2.46 5.84
N GLU A 325 -22.90 3.52 6.31
CA GLU A 325 -23.78 3.53 7.48
C GLU A 325 -25.23 3.88 7.08
N CYS A 326 -25.48 4.09 5.80
CA CYS A 326 -26.81 4.32 5.24
C CYS A 326 -27.59 3.01 5.18
N ARG A 327 -28.80 2.99 5.78
CA ARG A 327 -29.75 1.86 5.77
C ARG A 327 -30.98 2.15 4.90
N LEU A 328 -30.94 3.22 4.10
CA LEU A 328 -31.96 3.54 3.11
C LEU A 328 -31.76 2.66 1.85
N PRO A 329 -32.82 2.24 1.13
CA PRO A 329 -32.70 1.35 -0.03
C PRO A 329 -31.82 1.86 -1.18
N LEU A 330 -31.77 3.19 -1.37
CA LEU A 330 -31.13 3.90 -2.47
C LEU A 330 -31.53 3.36 -3.85
N ASP A 331 -32.84 3.14 -4.08
CA ASP A 331 -33.33 2.57 -5.34
C ASP A 331 -33.35 3.60 -6.49
N PHE A 332 -32.22 3.75 -7.16
CA PHE A 332 -32.06 4.58 -8.36
C PHE A 332 -32.91 4.17 -9.59
N LYS A 333 -33.64 3.04 -9.55
CA LYS A 333 -34.47 2.57 -10.68
C LYS A 333 -35.97 2.55 -10.37
N GLY A 334 -36.36 2.18 -9.16
CA GLY A 334 -37.75 2.11 -8.72
C GLY A 334 -38.28 3.38 -8.06
N ASN A 335 -37.41 4.27 -7.55
CA ASN A 335 -37.87 5.51 -6.91
C ASN A 335 -38.51 6.48 -7.90
N GLU A 336 -39.56 7.16 -7.42
CA GLU A 336 -40.25 8.21 -8.16
C GLU A 336 -39.35 9.41 -8.44
N ARG A 337 -39.69 10.17 -9.48
CA ARG A 337 -38.94 11.36 -9.90
C ARG A 337 -39.34 12.57 -9.07
N CYS A 338 -38.37 13.15 -8.36
CA CYS A 338 -38.50 14.38 -7.58
C CYS A 338 -37.57 15.45 -8.15
N CYS A 339 -38.12 16.61 -8.52
CA CYS A 339 -37.40 17.69 -9.20
C CYS A 339 -37.38 19.01 -8.41
N GLU A 340 -38.30 19.20 -7.46
CA GLU A 340 -38.47 20.45 -6.71
C GLU A 340 -38.09 20.28 -5.23
N ALA A 341 -37.36 21.25 -4.67
CA ALA A 341 -36.89 21.16 -3.28
C ALA A 341 -38.03 21.26 -2.24
N THR A 342 -39.20 21.75 -2.65
CA THR A 342 -40.43 21.88 -1.86
C THR A 342 -41.37 20.68 -2.00
N GLN A 343 -41.10 19.73 -2.90
CA GLN A 343 -41.91 18.53 -3.07
C GLN A 343 -41.64 17.54 -1.93
N SER A 344 -42.67 17.18 -1.16
CA SER A 344 -42.56 16.16 -0.12
C SER A 344 -42.42 14.75 -0.75
N ALA A 345 -41.41 14.01 -0.30
CA ALA A 345 -41.16 12.62 -0.70
C ALA A 345 -40.52 11.85 0.46
N SER A 346 -40.27 10.54 0.31
CA SER A 346 -39.43 9.82 1.29
C SER A 346 -37.98 10.30 1.20
N VAL A 347 -37.24 10.21 2.30
CA VAL A 347 -35.81 10.61 2.33
C VAL A 347 -34.97 9.81 1.33
N ASP A 348 -35.34 8.55 1.06
CA ASP A 348 -34.71 7.72 0.03
C ASP A 348 -34.89 8.32 -1.38
N VAL A 349 -36.13 8.70 -1.73
CA VAL A 349 -36.46 9.36 -3.00
C VAL A 349 -35.72 10.70 -3.12
N LEU A 350 -35.65 11.51 -2.05
CA LEU A 350 -34.90 12.77 -2.06
C LEU A 350 -33.41 12.55 -2.35
N LEU A 351 -32.78 11.59 -1.66
CA LEU A 351 -31.35 11.30 -1.83
C LEU A 351 -31.03 10.72 -3.21
N THR A 352 -31.81 9.75 -3.71
CA THR A 352 -31.56 9.17 -5.04
C THR A 352 -31.73 10.21 -6.14
N ASN A 353 -32.75 11.08 -6.05
CA ASN A 353 -32.94 12.16 -7.03
C ASN A 353 -31.87 13.26 -6.92
N LEU A 354 -31.40 13.60 -5.72
CA LEU A 354 -30.28 14.53 -5.51
C LEU A 354 -28.98 13.97 -6.11
N ILE A 355 -28.65 12.71 -5.82
CA ILE A 355 -27.44 12.06 -6.34
C ILE A 355 -27.51 11.91 -7.86
N ALA A 356 -28.65 11.48 -8.40
CA ALA A 356 -28.87 11.37 -9.85
C ALA A 356 -28.94 12.71 -10.60
N GLY A 357 -28.98 13.85 -9.88
CA GLY A 357 -29.02 15.18 -10.46
C GLY A 357 -30.38 15.60 -11.02
N GLN A 358 -31.45 14.89 -10.64
CA GLN A 358 -32.83 15.27 -10.95
C GLN A 358 -33.30 16.39 -10.04
N LEU A 359 -32.91 16.31 -8.76
CA LEU A 359 -33.07 17.36 -7.76
C LEU A 359 -31.77 18.15 -7.63
N LEU A 360 -31.84 19.48 -7.71
CA LEU A 360 -30.69 20.41 -7.70
C LEU A 360 -29.54 19.98 -8.65
N PRO A 361 -29.74 20.03 -9.99
CA PRO A 361 -28.76 19.56 -10.98
C PRO A 361 -27.41 20.28 -10.89
N LYS A 362 -27.38 21.55 -10.46
CA LYS A 362 -26.14 22.36 -10.34
C LYS A 362 -25.40 22.18 -9.01
N ALA A 363 -25.98 21.50 -8.01
CA ALA A 363 -25.35 21.36 -6.70
C ALA A 363 -24.16 20.39 -6.75
N LYS A 364 -23.06 20.74 -6.07
CA LYS A 364 -21.90 19.87 -5.87
C LYS A 364 -22.22 18.84 -4.78
N LEU A 365 -21.83 17.59 -4.97
CA LEU A 365 -21.99 16.52 -3.98
C LEU A 365 -20.62 15.93 -3.62
N TRP A 366 -20.32 15.84 -2.34
CA TRP A 366 -19.18 15.10 -1.81
C TRP A 366 -19.68 13.99 -0.89
N ILE A 367 -19.44 12.74 -1.25
CA ILE A 367 -19.92 11.56 -0.55
C ILE A 367 -18.72 10.80 0.01
N THR A 368 -18.73 10.42 1.29
CA THR A 368 -17.67 9.58 1.88
C THR A 368 -18.16 8.14 2.10
N THR A 369 -17.28 7.16 1.90
CA THR A 369 -17.65 5.74 2.05
C THR A 369 -16.47 4.80 2.36
N ARG A 370 -16.73 3.64 2.98
CA ARG A 370 -15.85 2.45 2.91
C ARG A 370 -15.86 1.84 1.51
N PRO A 371 -14.72 1.29 1.01
CA PRO A 371 -14.65 0.69 -0.34
C PRO A 371 -15.75 -0.36 -0.63
N ALA A 372 -16.11 -1.18 0.35
CA ALA A 372 -17.15 -2.21 0.21
C ALA A 372 -18.56 -1.65 -0.06
N ALA A 373 -18.88 -0.44 0.42
CA ALA A 373 -20.20 0.19 0.23
C ALA A 373 -20.23 1.16 -0.97
N ALA A 374 -19.11 1.34 -1.68
CA ALA A 374 -19.05 2.24 -2.84
C ALA A 374 -20.02 1.84 -3.97
N ASN A 375 -20.34 0.54 -4.10
CA ASN A 375 -21.24 0.03 -5.13
C ASN A 375 -22.73 0.23 -4.83
N CYS A 376 -23.09 0.77 -3.67
CA CYS A 376 -24.44 1.30 -3.44
C CYS A 376 -24.76 2.48 -4.38
N LEU A 377 -23.75 3.10 -5.01
CA LEU A 377 -23.91 4.14 -6.01
C LEU A 377 -23.53 3.62 -7.42
N PRO A 378 -24.47 3.65 -8.39
CA PRO A 378 -24.15 3.39 -9.79
C PRO A 378 -23.11 4.37 -10.34
N SER A 379 -22.09 3.85 -11.03
CA SER A 379 -20.93 4.64 -11.50
C SER A 379 -21.30 5.82 -12.42
N GLN A 380 -22.41 5.70 -13.15
CA GLN A 380 -22.96 6.76 -14.00
C GLN A 380 -23.33 8.07 -13.27
N TYR A 381 -23.52 8.04 -11.94
CA TYR A 381 -23.89 9.21 -11.13
C TYR A 381 -22.71 9.86 -10.38
N VAL A 382 -21.49 9.35 -10.58
CA VAL A 382 -20.27 9.81 -9.90
C VAL A 382 -19.24 10.25 -10.95
N ASP A 383 -18.90 11.53 -10.95
CA ASP A 383 -17.94 12.09 -11.92
C ASP A 383 -16.49 11.82 -11.53
N ARG A 384 -16.21 11.62 -10.24
CA ARG A 384 -14.87 11.38 -9.71
C ARG A 384 -14.89 10.45 -8.50
N VAL A 385 -13.99 9.48 -8.49
CA VAL A 385 -13.63 8.72 -7.30
C VAL A 385 -12.31 9.25 -6.74
N THR A 386 -12.21 9.37 -5.43
CA THR A 386 -10.96 9.69 -4.73
C THR A 386 -10.72 8.69 -3.61
N GLU A 387 -9.46 8.49 -3.22
CA GLU A 387 -9.11 7.53 -2.16
C GLU A 387 -8.22 8.18 -1.10
N ILE A 388 -8.53 7.96 0.18
CA ILE A 388 -7.67 8.35 1.31
C ILE A 388 -6.76 7.17 1.65
N ARG A 389 -5.44 7.31 1.40
CA ARG A 389 -4.46 6.25 1.73
C ARG A 389 -4.06 6.23 3.22
N GLY A 390 -4.29 7.30 3.99
CA GLY A 390 -3.85 7.39 5.40
C GLY A 390 -2.48 8.03 5.59
N PHE A 391 -1.75 7.62 6.64
CA PHE A 391 -0.46 8.19 7.03
C PHE A 391 0.73 7.40 6.47
N ASN A 392 1.61 8.12 5.78
CA ASN A 392 2.96 7.69 5.45
C ASN A 392 3.89 7.75 6.68
N ASN A 393 5.10 7.21 6.53
CA ASN A 393 6.05 7.09 7.65
C ASN A 393 6.40 8.44 8.31
N LEU A 394 6.45 9.53 7.54
CA LEU A 394 6.67 10.88 8.07
C LEU A 394 5.42 11.45 8.78
N GLN A 395 4.22 11.23 8.21
CA GLN A 395 2.95 11.66 8.79
C GLN A 395 2.66 10.96 10.13
N LYS A 396 3.05 9.69 10.28
CA LYS A 396 3.00 8.96 11.57
C LYS A 396 3.76 9.75 12.65
N GLU A 397 5.02 10.09 12.39
CA GLU A 397 5.86 10.84 13.34
C GLU A 397 5.33 12.26 13.59
N GLN A 398 4.88 12.97 12.54
CA GLN A 398 4.24 14.28 12.66
C GLN A 398 3.00 14.25 13.56
N TYR A 399 2.18 13.20 13.46
CA TYR A 399 1.01 13.03 14.33
C TYR A 399 1.41 12.89 15.79
N PHE A 400 2.36 12.00 16.12
CA PHE A 400 2.80 11.81 17.51
C PHE A 400 3.45 13.07 18.11
N ASN A 401 4.29 13.76 17.33
CA ASN A 401 4.94 15.00 17.77
C ASN A 401 3.95 16.18 17.94
N LYS A 402 2.81 16.17 17.25
CA LYS A 402 1.70 17.13 17.46
C LYS A 402 0.79 16.75 18.63
N LYS A 403 0.60 15.45 18.86
CA LYS A 403 -0.32 14.90 19.85
C LYS A 403 0.27 14.89 21.26
N ILE A 404 1.58 14.73 21.38
CA ILE A 404 2.32 14.63 22.64
C ILE A 404 3.24 15.85 22.78
N ASP A 405 2.89 16.78 23.67
CA ASP A 405 3.63 18.04 23.85
C ASP A 405 5.05 17.85 24.42
N ASP A 406 5.30 16.77 25.16
CA ASP A 406 6.65 16.39 25.61
C ASP A 406 7.39 15.65 24.48
N GLU A 407 8.32 16.35 23.85
CA GLU A 407 9.16 15.84 22.76
C GLU A 407 9.96 14.59 23.14
N THR A 408 10.36 14.44 24.41
CA THR A 408 11.08 13.24 24.88
C THR A 408 10.16 12.05 25.03
N LEU A 409 8.92 12.27 25.46
CA LEU A 409 7.87 11.26 25.51
C LEU A 409 7.44 10.87 24.09
N ALA A 410 7.26 11.84 23.19
CA ALA A 410 6.92 11.62 21.79
C ALA A 410 7.97 10.74 21.10
N ARG A 411 9.27 11.09 21.23
CA ARG A 411 10.38 10.27 20.71
C ARG A 411 10.39 8.85 21.27
N ARG A 412 10.08 8.66 22.55
CA ARG A 412 9.98 7.31 23.17
C ARG A 412 8.77 6.53 22.63
N VAL A 413 7.62 7.16 22.44
CA VAL A 413 6.44 6.52 21.83
C VAL A 413 6.74 6.10 20.38
N ILE A 414 7.30 7.00 19.57
CA ILE A 414 7.70 6.70 18.17
C ILE A 414 8.68 5.52 18.12
N ALA A 415 9.68 5.48 19.01
CA ALA A 415 10.65 4.38 19.08
C ALA A 415 9.97 3.04 19.41
N ASN A 416 9.04 3.00 20.36
CA ASN A 416 8.30 1.78 20.71
C ASN A 416 7.37 1.30 19.57
N ILE A 417 6.76 2.23 18.83
CA ILE A 417 5.93 1.87 17.68
C ILE A 417 6.81 1.30 16.55
N LYS A 418 8.00 1.88 16.31
CA LYS A 418 8.97 1.33 15.35
C LYS A 418 9.52 -0.04 15.74
N SER A 419 9.68 -0.34 17.03
CA SER A 419 10.12 -1.67 17.48
C SER A 419 9.06 -2.76 17.35
N THR A 420 7.77 -2.41 17.32
CA THR A 420 6.66 -3.37 17.21
C THR A 420 6.07 -3.35 15.80
N ARG A 421 6.58 -4.24 14.94
CA ARG A 421 6.30 -4.31 13.49
C ARG A 421 4.81 -4.26 13.13
N SER A 422 3.97 -5.09 13.77
CA SER A 422 2.51 -5.07 13.60
C SER A 422 1.91 -3.70 13.92
N LEU A 423 2.32 -3.07 15.02
CA LEU A 423 1.80 -1.76 15.45
C LEU A 423 2.21 -0.64 14.48
N TYR A 424 3.42 -0.71 13.93
CA TYR A 424 3.92 0.24 12.92
C TYR A 424 3.11 0.18 11.62
N ILE A 425 2.68 -1.01 11.20
CA ILE A 425 1.80 -1.22 10.04
C ILE A 425 0.42 -0.64 10.32
N MET A 426 -0.22 -1.02 11.45
CA MET A 426 -1.55 -0.52 11.80
C MET A 426 -1.60 1.01 11.94
N CYS A 427 -0.53 1.64 12.43
CA CYS A 427 -0.36 3.11 12.46
C CYS A 427 -0.36 3.78 11.07
N HIS A 428 -0.53 3.05 9.97
CA HIS A 428 -0.92 3.64 8.69
C HIS A 428 -2.30 4.31 8.77
N VAL A 429 -3.22 3.79 9.59
CA VAL A 429 -4.53 4.40 9.84
C VAL A 429 -4.44 5.32 11.08
N PRO A 430 -4.87 6.60 10.99
CA PRO A 430 -4.77 7.56 12.08
C PRO A 430 -5.40 7.11 13.41
N VAL A 431 -6.48 6.31 13.37
CA VAL A 431 -7.11 5.77 14.58
C VAL A 431 -6.18 4.88 15.42
N PHE A 432 -5.29 4.10 14.79
CA PHE A 432 -4.30 3.31 15.54
C PHE A 432 -3.17 4.19 16.07
N CYS A 433 -2.79 5.27 15.38
CA CYS A 433 -1.88 6.26 15.95
C CYS A 433 -2.47 6.89 17.22
N TRP A 434 -3.77 7.22 17.17
CA TRP A 434 -4.49 7.77 18.29
C TRP A 434 -4.56 6.80 19.49
N ILE A 435 -5.02 5.56 19.28
CA ILE A 435 -5.04 4.48 20.29
C ILE A 435 -3.63 4.26 20.89
N SER A 436 -2.60 4.21 20.03
CA SER A 436 -1.21 4.03 20.46
C SER A 436 -0.72 5.20 21.32
N SER A 437 -1.10 6.45 20.98
CA SER A 437 -0.69 7.64 21.73
C SER A 437 -1.22 7.64 23.17
N ILE A 438 -2.46 7.16 23.38
CA ILE A 438 -3.09 7.07 24.70
C ILE A 438 -2.34 6.07 25.59
N VAL A 439 -2.12 4.86 25.08
CA VAL A 439 -1.55 3.77 25.89
C VAL A 439 -0.04 3.88 26.03
N LEU A 440 0.69 4.02 24.93
CA LEU A 440 2.15 4.15 24.98
C LEU A 440 2.57 5.47 25.63
N GLY A 441 1.80 6.55 25.48
CA GLY A 441 2.03 7.80 26.21
C GLY A 441 1.99 7.60 27.72
N LYS A 442 0.93 6.98 28.25
CA LYS A 442 0.79 6.69 29.68
C LYS A 442 1.83 5.68 30.19
N MET A 443 2.14 4.66 29.41
CA MET A 443 3.12 3.63 29.78
C MET A 443 4.55 4.18 29.74
N CYS A 444 4.90 5.04 28.78
CA CYS A 444 6.21 5.69 28.74
C CYS A 444 6.36 6.78 29.82
N ALA A 445 5.30 7.52 30.13
CA ALA A 445 5.33 8.55 31.18
C ALA A 445 5.63 7.98 32.58
N LYS A 446 5.24 6.72 32.85
CA LYS A 446 5.62 6.01 34.08
C LYS A 446 7.08 5.56 34.00
N ALA A 447 7.97 6.28 34.65
CA ALA A 447 9.40 5.97 34.67
C ALA A 447 9.69 4.64 35.40
N GLY A 448 10.03 3.60 34.63
CA GLY A 448 10.61 2.33 35.10
C GLY A 448 9.63 1.34 35.76
N GLY A 449 9.30 0.25 35.06
CA GLY A 449 8.74 -0.96 35.70
C GLY A 449 7.72 -1.76 34.88
N GLY A 450 6.96 -1.12 33.98
CA GLY A 450 5.98 -1.82 33.14
C GLY A 450 6.61 -2.46 31.90
N LYS A 451 6.30 -3.73 31.62
CA LYS A 451 6.57 -4.34 30.31
C LYS A 451 5.74 -3.59 29.24
N MET A 452 6.36 -3.16 28.15
CA MET A 452 5.65 -2.57 27.00
C MET A 452 4.87 -3.66 26.25
N PRO A 453 3.73 -3.34 25.59
CA PRO A 453 3.00 -4.29 24.78
C PRO A 453 3.86 -4.74 23.59
N LYS A 454 4.10 -6.05 23.49
CA LYS A 454 4.81 -6.68 22.36
C LYS A 454 3.87 -7.04 21.21
N THR A 455 2.61 -7.34 21.52
CA THR A 455 1.61 -7.81 20.56
C THR A 455 0.48 -6.80 20.40
N LEU A 456 -0.26 -6.88 19.28
CA LEU A 456 -1.42 -6.02 19.05
C LEU A 456 -2.52 -6.31 20.08
N THR A 457 -2.64 -7.57 20.51
CA THR A 457 -3.60 -7.95 21.56
C THR A 457 -3.29 -7.32 22.91
N GLN A 458 -2.03 -7.33 23.37
CA GLN A 458 -1.63 -6.66 24.62
C GLN A 458 -1.90 -5.15 24.57
N MET A 459 -1.65 -4.52 23.42
CA MET A 459 -1.97 -3.12 23.17
C MET A 459 -3.49 -2.86 23.35
N TYR A 460 -4.36 -3.73 22.82
CA TYR A 460 -5.82 -3.61 23.02
C TYR A 460 -6.30 -3.91 24.45
N ILE A 461 -5.69 -4.86 25.17
CA ILE A 461 -6.02 -5.09 26.60
C ILE A 461 -5.63 -3.87 27.44
N HIS A 462 -4.45 -3.28 27.21
CA HIS A 462 -4.04 -2.04 27.88
C HIS A 462 -4.92 -0.85 27.51
N PHE A 463 -5.42 -0.79 26.27
CA PHE A 463 -6.39 0.21 25.84
C PHE A 463 -7.69 0.05 26.63
N LEU A 464 -8.28 -1.14 26.67
CA LEU A 464 -9.49 -1.40 27.46
C LEU A 464 -9.29 -1.08 28.95
N ALA A 465 -8.17 -1.50 29.54
CA ALA A 465 -7.83 -1.20 30.94
C ALA A 465 -7.67 0.30 31.22
N HIS A 466 -7.20 1.08 30.24
CA HIS A 466 -7.18 2.53 30.34
C HIS A 466 -8.59 3.10 30.56
N GLN A 467 -9.54 2.62 29.76
CA GLN A 467 -10.93 3.08 29.73
C GLN A 467 -11.70 2.61 30.96
N THR A 468 -11.54 1.34 31.35
CA THR A 468 -12.15 0.78 32.55
C THR A 468 -11.75 1.57 33.80
N VAL A 469 -10.48 1.95 33.98
CA VAL A 469 -10.07 2.78 35.14
C VAL A 469 -10.83 4.12 35.18
N GLN A 470 -11.15 4.72 34.04
CA GLN A 470 -11.87 5.99 34.00
C GLN A 470 -13.36 5.86 34.32
N ILE A 471 -14.00 4.73 33.99
CA ILE A 471 -15.36 4.40 34.47
C ILE A 471 -15.40 4.48 36.01
N HIS A 472 -14.46 3.82 36.68
CA HIS A 472 -14.43 3.77 38.15
C HIS A 472 -14.19 5.13 38.78
N VAL A 473 -13.23 5.90 38.23
CA VAL A 473 -12.91 7.24 38.75
C VAL A 473 -14.06 8.24 38.52
N LYS A 474 -14.80 8.17 37.40
CA LYS A 474 -15.89 9.12 37.12
C LYS A 474 -17.22 8.74 37.81
N TYR A 475 -17.54 7.47 38.02
CA TYR A 475 -18.88 7.03 38.46
C TYR A 475 -18.99 6.43 39.87
N GLY A 476 -17.89 6.05 40.52
CA GLY A 476 -17.88 5.62 41.94
C GLY A 476 -18.72 4.38 42.30
N LYS A 477 -19.40 3.74 41.34
CA LYS A 477 -20.09 2.46 41.54
C LYS A 477 -19.08 1.32 41.63
N GLU A 478 -19.36 0.35 42.50
CA GLU A 478 -18.62 -0.92 42.53
C GLU A 478 -18.75 -1.66 41.19
N GLN A 479 -17.72 -2.43 40.85
CA GLN A 479 -17.68 -3.24 39.63
C GLN A 479 -18.79 -4.29 39.68
N GLN A 480 -19.82 -4.13 38.85
CA GLN A 480 -20.80 -5.20 38.67
C GLN A 480 -20.11 -6.41 38.03
N LEU A 481 -20.06 -7.49 38.79
CA LEU A 481 -19.56 -8.77 38.32
C LEU A 481 -20.71 -9.68 37.90
N ASP A 482 -20.45 -10.59 36.95
CA ASP A 482 -21.35 -11.70 36.62
C ASP A 482 -21.22 -12.86 37.62
N SER A 483 -21.95 -13.95 37.37
CA SER A 483 -21.96 -15.14 38.22
C SER A 483 -20.61 -15.86 38.33
N GLN A 484 -19.69 -15.66 37.38
CA GLN A 484 -18.32 -16.19 37.42
C GLN A 484 -17.32 -15.17 38.00
N GLY A 485 -17.77 -13.97 38.32
CA GLY A 485 -16.93 -12.89 38.84
C GLY A 485 -16.17 -12.12 37.76
N ASN A 486 -16.61 -12.16 36.50
CA ASN A 486 -16.08 -11.31 35.43
C ASN A 486 -16.80 -9.96 35.39
N ASN A 487 -16.14 -8.94 34.86
CA ASN A 487 -16.71 -7.61 34.64
C ASN A 487 -17.90 -7.65 33.66
N LYS A 488 -19.12 -7.53 34.21
CA LYS A 488 -20.39 -7.65 33.49
C LYS A 488 -20.52 -6.67 32.32
N VAL A 489 -19.93 -5.47 32.46
CA VAL A 489 -19.94 -4.42 31.42
C VAL A 489 -19.14 -4.86 30.20
N ILE A 490 -17.92 -5.35 30.43
CA ILE A 490 -17.05 -5.81 29.35
C ILE A 490 -17.66 -7.03 28.67
N MET A 491 -18.26 -7.94 29.43
CA MET A 491 -18.95 -9.12 28.90
C MET A 491 -20.16 -8.75 28.03
N ALA A 492 -20.97 -7.78 28.44
CA ALA A 492 -22.13 -7.34 27.66
C ALA A 492 -21.71 -6.59 26.38
N LEU A 493 -20.70 -5.71 26.45
CA LEU A 493 -20.11 -5.07 25.27
C LEU A 493 -19.46 -6.08 24.32
N GLY A 494 -18.83 -7.14 24.86
CA GLY A 494 -18.26 -8.24 24.09
C GLY A 494 -19.31 -9.08 23.37
N LYS A 495 -20.43 -9.41 24.04
CA LYS A 495 -21.58 -10.08 23.44
C LYS A 495 -22.14 -9.27 22.26
N LEU A 496 -22.37 -7.98 22.48
CA LEU A 496 -22.82 -7.04 21.45
C LEU A 496 -21.85 -6.99 20.27
N ALA A 497 -20.55 -6.87 20.56
CA ALA A 497 -19.52 -6.81 19.54
C ALA A 497 -19.50 -8.08 18.67
N PHE A 498 -19.60 -9.26 19.28
CA PHE A 498 -19.67 -10.55 18.57
C PHE A 498 -20.93 -10.65 17.70
N GLN A 499 -22.11 -10.42 18.26
CA GLN A 499 -23.37 -10.54 17.51
C GLN A 499 -23.47 -9.55 16.35
N GLN A 500 -22.99 -8.30 16.53
CA GLN A 500 -23.00 -7.32 15.44
C GLN A 500 -21.90 -7.58 14.40
N LEU A 501 -20.78 -8.22 14.79
CA LEU A 501 -19.75 -8.69 13.85
C LEU A 501 -20.30 -9.81 12.96
N GLU A 502 -21.04 -10.78 13.53
CA GLU A 502 -21.72 -11.83 12.75
C GLU A 502 -22.80 -11.28 11.81
N LYS A 503 -23.53 -10.24 12.22
CA LYS A 503 -24.50 -9.52 11.38
C LYS A 503 -23.86 -8.60 10.32
N GLY A 504 -22.55 -8.32 10.41
CA GLY A 504 -21.86 -7.35 9.56
C GLY A 504 -22.20 -5.86 9.84
N ASN A 505 -22.78 -5.56 11.01
CA ASN A 505 -23.25 -4.23 11.38
C ASN A 505 -22.15 -3.39 12.06
N LEU A 506 -22.02 -2.12 11.61
CA LEU A 506 -21.13 -1.11 12.20
C LEU A 506 -21.83 -0.17 13.19
N ILE A 507 -23.14 0.03 13.01
CA ILE A 507 -24.02 0.84 13.87
C ILE A 507 -25.15 -0.04 14.42
N PHE A 508 -25.62 0.26 15.63
CA PHE A 508 -26.65 -0.50 16.33
C PHE A 508 -27.52 0.42 17.21
N TYR A 509 -28.73 -0.05 17.53
CA TYR A 509 -29.82 0.75 18.11
C TYR A 509 -30.17 0.25 19.53
N GLU A 510 -31.14 0.88 20.18
CA GLU A 510 -31.57 0.49 21.53
C GLU A 510 -32.02 -0.97 21.63
N ASP A 511 -32.66 -1.53 20.60
CA ASP A 511 -33.07 -2.94 20.58
C ASP A 511 -31.86 -3.89 20.58
N ASP A 512 -30.84 -3.60 19.77
CA ASP A 512 -29.59 -4.37 19.75
C ASP A 512 -28.89 -4.38 21.12
N LEU A 513 -29.00 -3.28 21.89
CA LEU A 513 -28.49 -3.19 23.26
C LEU A 513 -29.33 -4.02 24.25
N ARG A 514 -30.67 -3.94 24.15
CA ARG A 514 -31.61 -4.72 24.97
C ARG A 514 -31.39 -6.22 24.79
N ASP A 515 -31.22 -6.70 23.55
CA ASP A 515 -30.90 -8.10 23.23
C ASP A 515 -29.57 -8.57 23.85
N CYS A 516 -28.63 -7.64 24.06
CA CYS A 516 -27.35 -7.89 24.70
C CYS A 516 -27.40 -7.82 26.24
N GLY A 517 -28.53 -7.43 26.83
CA GLY A 517 -28.67 -7.22 28.27
C GLY A 517 -28.03 -5.92 28.77
N ILE A 518 -27.85 -4.93 27.89
CA ILE A 518 -27.35 -3.60 28.23
C ILE A 518 -28.55 -2.65 28.36
N ASP A 519 -28.74 -2.06 29.54
CA ASP A 519 -29.71 -0.98 29.71
C ASP A 519 -29.27 0.28 28.95
N VAL A 520 -30.21 0.98 28.30
CA VAL A 520 -29.90 2.15 27.46
C VAL A 520 -29.26 3.29 28.27
N LYS A 521 -29.60 3.45 29.56
CA LYS A 521 -28.97 4.46 30.42
C LYS A 521 -27.55 4.07 30.78
N ASP A 522 -27.31 2.79 31.09
CA ASP A 522 -25.95 2.28 31.31
C ASP A 522 -25.11 2.37 30.03
N ALA A 523 -25.67 2.08 28.85
CA ALA A 523 -25.02 2.31 27.55
C ALA A 523 -24.65 3.80 27.34
N SER A 524 -25.53 4.72 27.77
CA SER A 524 -25.28 6.16 27.72
C SER A 524 -24.20 6.63 28.71
N VAL A 525 -24.02 5.89 29.81
CA VAL A 525 -22.90 6.10 30.74
C VAL A 525 -21.60 5.57 30.15
N TYR A 526 -21.63 4.38 29.52
CA TYR A 526 -20.44 3.82 28.88
C TYR A 526 -20.02 4.62 27.65
N SER A 527 -20.94 5.18 26.87
CA SER A 527 -20.63 6.11 25.78
C SER A 527 -19.97 7.39 26.30
N GLY A 528 -20.53 8.02 27.35
CA GLY A 528 -20.00 9.26 27.92
C GLY A 528 -18.65 9.12 28.63
N VAL A 529 -18.35 7.95 29.22
CA VAL A 529 -17.07 7.73 29.91
C VAL A 529 -16.03 7.06 29.02
N CYS A 530 -16.46 6.12 28.18
CA CYS A 530 -15.61 5.38 27.25
C CYS A 530 -15.94 5.73 25.80
N THR A 531 -16.07 7.03 25.51
CA THR A 531 -16.15 7.63 24.16
C THR A 531 -15.09 7.13 23.19
N GLN A 532 -14.02 6.53 23.73
CA GLN A 532 -12.89 5.96 23.00
C GLN A 532 -13.08 4.48 22.60
N VAL A 533 -14.04 3.78 23.21
CA VAL A 533 -14.44 2.40 22.87
C VAL A 533 -15.77 2.40 22.14
N PHE A 534 -16.73 3.16 22.69
CA PHE A 534 -18.15 3.09 22.41
C PHE A 534 -18.68 4.52 22.34
N ARG A 535 -19.43 4.86 21.29
CA ARG A 535 -19.98 6.20 21.09
C ARG A 535 -21.49 6.16 21.10
N GLU A 536 -22.05 7.26 21.57
CA GLU A 536 -23.46 7.61 21.43
C GLU A 536 -23.52 8.91 20.64
N GLU A 537 -24.38 8.93 19.65
CA GLU A 537 -24.82 10.15 18.99
C GLU A 537 -26.33 10.24 19.20
N SER A 538 -26.81 11.40 19.65
CA SER A 538 -28.23 11.63 19.93
C SER A 538 -28.81 12.64 18.95
N TRP A 539 -29.93 12.27 18.34
CA TRP A 539 -30.64 13.07 17.35
C TRP A 539 -32.15 12.96 17.56
N MET A 540 -32.86 14.10 17.67
CA MET A 540 -34.30 14.15 17.93
C MET A 540 -34.78 13.13 19.00
N GLN A 541 -34.12 13.13 20.16
CA GLN A 541 -34.34 12.21 21.31
C GLN A 541 -33.97 10.72 21.10
N HIS A 542 -33.63 10.30 19.87
CA HIS A 542 -33.19 8.94 19.57
C HIS A 542 -31.66 8.81 19.69
N LYS A 543 -31.17 7.60 20.01
CA LYS A 543 -29.74 7.31 20.23
C LYS A 543 -29.23 6.28 19.21
N VAL A 544 -28.14 6.60 18.51
CA VAL A 544 -27.36 5.62 17.74
C VAL A 544 -26.10 5.28 18.54
N PHE A 545 -25.70 4.02 18.51
CA PHE A 545 -24.46 3.58 19.11
C PHE A 545 -23.56 2.88 18.09
N CYS A 546 -22.25 3.03 18.28
CA CYS A 546 -21.22 2.36 17.47
C CYS A 546 -19.93 2.17 18.27
N PHE A 547 -19.08 1.23 17.83
CA PHE A 547 -17.69 1.16 18.32
C PHE A 547 -16.83 2.19 17.58
N VAL A 548 -15.81 2.74 18.25
CA VAL A 548 -14.94 3.79 17.65
C VAL A 548 -14.17 3.29 16.42
N HIS A 549 -13.93 1.99 16.35
CA HIS A 549 -13.35 1.34 15.17
C HIS A 549 -13.74 -0.14 15.12
N LEU A 550 -13.80 -0.73 13.92
CA LEU A 550 -14.12 -2.14 13.72
C LEU A 550 -13.15 -3.06 14.48
N SER A 551 -11.86 -2.73 14.54
CA SER A 551 -10.89 -3.48 15.34
C SER A 551 -11.15 -3.48 16.86
N VAL A 552 -11.90 -2.51 17.39
CA VAL A 552 -12.35 -2.52 18.80
C VAL A 552 -13.49 -3.53 18.97
N GLN A 553 -14.40 -3.59 18.00
CA GLN A 553 -15.47 -4.59 17.93
C GLN A 553 -14.89 -6.01 17.79
N GLU A 554 -13.96 -6.23 16.85
CA GLU A 554 -13.27 -7.53 16.69
C GLU A 554 -12.52 -7.97 17.95
N PHE A 555 -11.84 -7.04 18.65
CA PHE A 555 -11.16 -7.35 19.90
C PHE A 555 -12.13 -7.75 21.02
N LEU A 556 -13.23 -6.99 21.20
CA LEU A 556 -14.23 -7.27 22.22
C LEU A 556 -15.00 -8.57 21.92
N ALA A 557 -15.25 -8.86 20.63
CA ALA A 557 -15.80 -10.13 20.18
C ALA A 557 -14.86 -11.31 20.49
N ALA A 558 -13.57 -11.18 20.18
CA ALA A 558 -12.57 -12.22 20.48
C ALA A 558 -12.43 -12.45 21.99
N LEU A 559 -12.46 -11.38 22.79
CA LEU A 559 -12.47 -11.44 24.25
C LEU A 559 -13.71 -12.17 24.78
N TYR A 560 -14.89 -11.86 24.25
CA TYR A 560 -16.13 -12.54 24.61
C TYR A 560 -16.06 -14.04 24.31
N VAL A 561 -15.67 -14.42 23.08
CA VAL A 561 -15.54 -15.83 22.68
C VAL A 561 -14.52 -16.58 23.55
N HIS A 562 -13.37 -15.97 23.86
CA HIS A 562 -12.37 -16.56 24.74
C HIS A 562 -12.91 -16.83 26.15
N VAL A 563 -13.61 -15.86 26.75
CA VAL A 563 -14.20 -16.00 28.09
C VAL A 563 -15.38 -17.00 28.08
N MET A 564 -16.24 -16.98 27.05
CA MET A 564 -17.36 -17.92 26.93
C MET A 564 -16.88 -19.37 26.84
N TYR A 565 -15.81 -19.63 26.09
CA TYR A 565 -15.23 -20.98 26.05
C TYR A 565 -14.61 -21.37 27.39
N LYS A 566 -13.74 -20.53 27.98
CA LYS A 566 -12.99 -20.89 29.19
C LYS A 566 -13.81 -20.89 30.48
N ALA A 567 -14.74 -19.96 30.67
CA ALA A 567 -15.52 -19.84 31.90
C ALA A 567 -16.90 -20.52 31.84
N TYR A 568 -17.42 -20.82 30.65
CA TYR A 568 -18.76 -21.39 30.45
C TYR A 568 -18.80 -22.64 29.55
N GLY A 569 -17.65 -23.11 29.03
CA GLY A 569 -17.59 -24.29 28.16
C GLY A 569 -18.25 -24.10 26.79
N LEU A 570 -18.54 -22.87 26.35
CA LEU A 570 -19.32 -22.63 25.15
C LEU A 570 -18.44 -22.30 23.94
N ASN A 571 -18.42 -23.16 22.93
CA ASN A 571 -17.73 -22.88 21.67
C ASN A 571 -18.64 -22.10 20.71
N LEU A 572 -18.42 -20.79 20.59
CA LEU A 572 -19.16 -19.91 19.67
C LEU A 572 -18.63 -19.93 18.23
N MET A 573 -17.61 -20.75 17.94
CA MET A 573 -16.99 -20.84 16.61
C MET A 573 -17.51 -22.04 15.78
N THR A 574 -18.34 -22.91 16.36
CA THR A 574 -19.04 -24.01 15.68
C THR A 574 -20.42 -23.58 15.18
N GLU A 575 -20.98 -24.30 14.20
CA GLU A 575 -22.28 -23.98 13.59
C GLU A 575 -23.45 -24.22 14.57
N GLU A 576 -23.34 -25.23 15.43
CA GLU A 576 -24.16 -25.41 16.63
C GLU A 576 -23.29 -25.18 17.88
N PRO A 577 -23.65 -24.24 18.79
CA PRO A 577 -22.91 -24.01 20.03
C PRO A 577 -23.16 -25.12 21.06
N GLU A 578 -22.33 -26.16 21.04
CA GLU A 578 -22.36 -27.23 22.04
C GLU A 578 -21.91 -26.73 23.42
N GLN A 579 -22.57 -27.18 24.49
CA GLN A 579 -22.02 -27.11 25.84
C GLN A 579 -20.93 -28.16 25.97
N VAL A 580 -19.68 -27.70 25.97
CA VAL A 580 -18.48 -28.52 26.06
C VAL A 580 -18.11 -28.73 27.52
N ASP A 581 -17.71 -29.94 27.89
CA ASP A 581 -17.16 -30.22 29.22
C ASP A 581 -15.94 -29.33 29.51
N HIS A 582 -15.84 -28.81 30.74
CA HIS A 582 -14.83 -27.84 31.17
C HIS A 582 -13.37 -28.38 31.06
N ALA A 583 -13.21 -29.69 30.85
CA ALA A 583 -11.92 -30.35 30.69
C ALA A 583 -11.28 -30.23 29.29
N LYS A 584 -11.94 -29.58 28.31
CA LYS A 584 -11.45 -29.57 26.93
C LYS A 584 -10.32 -28.54 26.63
N PRO A 585 -9.34 -28.90 25.78
CA PRO A 585 -8.19 -28.05 25.45
C PRO A 585 -8.58 -26.83 24.62
N VAL A 586 -7.96 -25.67 24.88
CA VAL A 586 -8.22 -24.44 24.10
C VAL A 586 -7.82 -24.59 22.62
N SER A 587 -7.03 -25.61 22.29
CA SER A 587 -6.72 -25.97 20.91
C SER A 587 -7.97 -26.30 20.07
N GLU A 588 -9.06 -26.81 20.65
CA GLU A 588 -10.31 -27.04 19.90
C GLU A 588 -10.98 -25.73 19.46
N LEU A 589 -11.10 -24.75 20.36
CA LEU A 589 -11.61 -23.41 20.03
C LEU A 589 -10.76 -22.77 18.92
N HIS A 590 -9.44 -22.87 19.05
CA HIS A 590 -8.51 -22.32 18.07
C HIS A 590 -8.64 -22.99 16.70
N LYS A 591 -8.71 -24.32 16.64
CA LYS A 591 -8.91 -25.09 15.40
C LYS A 591 -10.21 -24.66 14.68
N ALA A 592 -11.32 -24.59 15.41
CA ALA A 592 -12.61 -24.13 14.87
C ALA A 592 -12.56 -22.68 14.36
N ALA A 593 -11.89 -21.78 15.09
CA ALA A 593 -11.73 -20.39 14.68
C ALA A 593 -10.87 -20.24 13.41
N VAL A 594 -9.78 -21.02 13.27
CA VAL A 594 -8.97 -21.07 12.04
C VAL A 594 -9.81 -21.52 10.85
N ASP A 595 -10.57 -22.60 10.99
CA ASP A 595 -11.39 -23.13 9.89
C ASP A 595 -12.51 -22.16 9.48
N ARG A 596 -13.17 -21.52 10.45
CA ARG A 596 -14.20 -20.49 10.17
C ARG A 596 -13.58 -19.26 9.48
N ALA A 597 -12.39 -18.83 9.87
CA ALA A 597 -11.66 -17.75 9.20
C ALA A 597 -11.16 -18.13 7.80
N LEU A 598 -10.69 -19.37 7.59
CA LEU A 598 -10.26 -19.85 6.27
C LEU A 598 -11.42 -20.08 5.30
N LYS A 599 -12.65 -20.29 5.78
CA LYS A 599 -13.89 -20.25 4.96
C LYS A 599 -14.29 -18.82 4.56
N SER A 600 -13.76 -17.78 5.19
CA SER A 600 -14.10 -16.37 4.91
C SER A 600 -13.27 -15.80 3.75
N ASP A 601 -13.90 -15.64 2.59
CA ASP A 601 -13.21 -15.11 1.40
C ASP A 601 -12.70 -13.68 1.59
N ASN A 602 -13.50 -12.80 2.21
CA ASN A 602 -13.10 -11.42 2.51
C ASN A 602 -12.09 -11.27 3.66
N GLY A 603 -11.96 -12.25 4.56
CA GLY A 603 -11.09 -12.15 5.74
C GLY A 603 -11.67 -11.33 6.90
N HIS A 604 -13.00 -11.25 7.06
CA HIS A 604 -13.63 -10.48 8.14
C HIS A 604 -13.37 -11.02 9.56
N LEU A 605 -12.77 -12.21 9.68
CA LEU A 605 -12.32 -12.80 10.94
C LEU A 605 -10.80 -12.74 11.13
N ASP A 606 -10.05 -12.15 10.20
CA ASP A 606 -8.59 -12.20 10.19
C ASP A 606 -7.97 -11.53 11.43
N LEU A 607 -8.47 -10.34 11.80
CA LEU A 607 -7.98 -9.60 12.97
C LEU A 607 -8.64 -10.08 14.28
N PHE A 608 -9.91 -10.50 14.26
CA PHE A 608 -10.52 -11.30 15.33
C PHE A 608 -9.65 -12.51 15.74
N LEU A 609 -9.16 -13.30 14.77
CA LEU A 609 -8.36 -14.50 15.00
C LEU A 609 -7.01 -14.18 15.66
N ARG A 610 -6.35 -13.10 15.22
CA ARG A 610 -5.13 -12.56 15.85
C ARG A 610 -5.37 -12.23 17.33
N PHE A 611 -6.48 -11.55 17.64
CA PHE A 611 -6.84 -11.22 19.02
C PHE A 611 -7.16 -12.46 19.86
N LEU A 612 -7.92 -13.42 19.33
CA LEU A 612 -8.30 -14.64 20.05
C LEU A 612 -7.07 -15.43 20.55
N PHE A 613 -6.04 -15.54 19.70
CA PHE A 613 -4.79 -16.21 20.06
C PHE A 613 -3.95 -15.42 21.06
N GLY A 614 -3.79 -14.11 20.85
CA GLY A 614 -3.07 -13.25 21.78
C GLY A 614 -3.72 -13.21 23.18
N LEU A 615 -5.04 -13.39 23.27
CA LEU A 615 -5.79 -13.48 24.54
C LEU A 615 -5.48 -14.78 25.31
N SER A 616 -5.28 -15.89 24.62
CA SER A 616 -5.01 -17.19 25.24
C SER A 616 -3.66 -17.28 25.97
N LEU A 617 -2.70 -16.41 25.63
CA LEU A 617 -1.36 -16.37 26.22
C LEU A 617 -1.35 -16.00 27.70
N GLU A 618 -0.48 -16.64 28.48
CA GLU A 618 -0.25 -16.33 29.90
C GLU A 618 0.08 -14.84 30.13
N SER A 619 0.86 -14.23 29.24
CA SER A 619 1.20 -12.80 29.31
C SER A 619 -0.01 -11.87 29.29
N SER A 620 -1.12 -12.31 28.67
CA SER A 620 -2.38 -11.58 28.59
C SER A 620 -3.26 -11.82 29.82
N GLN A 621 -3.20 -13.02 30.41
CA GLN A 621 -3.97 -13.37 31.62
C GLN A 621 -3.69 -12.42 32.80
N GLY A 622 -2.42 -12.04 33.00
CA GLY A 622 -2.06 -11.03 34.02
C GLY A 622 -2.69 -9.66 33.78
N LEU A 623 -2.92 -9.28 32.52
CA LEU A 623 -3.58 -8.02 32.14
C LEU A 623 -5.11 -8.13 32.26
N LEU A 624 -5.70 -9.27 31.86
CA LEU A 624 -7.13 -9.57 31.98
C LEU A 624 -7.60 -9.62 33.45
N ARG A 625 -6.78 -10.14 34.37
CA ARG A 625 -7.06 -10.05 35.81
C ARG A 625 -7.18 -8.60 36.30
N GLY A 626 -6.41 -7.67 35.72
CA GLY A 626 -6.52 -6.22 35.98
C GLY A 626 -7.80 -5.56 35.46
N LEU A 627 -8.60 -6.27 34.65
CA LEU A 627 -9.93 -5.87 34.17
C LEU A 627 -11.07 -6.52 34.98
N ASN A 628 -10.75 -7.33 35.99
CA ASN A 628 -11.63 -8.33 36.60
C ASN A 628 -12.22 -9.29 35.55
N ILE A 629 -11.36 -9.89 34.72
CA ILE A 629 -11.72 -11.02 33.86
C ILE A 629 -10.97 -12.24 34.38
N LYS A 630 -11.74 -13.24 34.85
CA LYS A 630 -11.25 -14.47 35.45
C LYS A 630 -11.30 -15.59 34.42
N VAL A 631 -10.16 -15.80 33.79
CA VAL A 631 -9.94 -16.92 32.87
C VAL A 631 -8.81 -17.78 33.41
N GLU A 632 -8.99 -19.09 33.35
CA GLU A 632 -7.96 -20.06 33.71
C GLU A 632 -6.83 -20.06 32.69
N THR A 633 -5.61 -20.30 33.15
CA THR A 633 -4.43 -20.42 32.28
C THR A 633 -4.65 -21.49 31.22
N CYS A 634 -4.30 -21.18 29.97
CA CYS A 634 -4.24 -22.19 28.93
C CYS A 634 -3.04 -23.11 29.18
N ASP A 635 -3.23 -24.40 28.94
CA ASP A 635 -2.16 -25.40 28.97
C ASP A 635 -1.20 -25.20 27.79
N SER A 636 0.10 -25.39 28.03
CA SER A 636 1.13 -25.21 26.99
C SER A 636 0.97 -26.19 25.84
N GLN A 637 0.49 -27.40 26.12
CA GLN A 637 0.22 -28.43 25.11
C GLN A 637 -0.81 -27.95 24.08
N SER A 638 -1.91 -27.31 24.51
CA SER A 638 -2.88 -26.70 23.59
C SER A 638 -2.28 -25.63 22.69
N HIS A 639 -1.31 -24.84 23.18
CA HIS A 639 -0.61 -23.86 22.36
C HIS A 639 0.30 -24.52 21.33
N GLU A 640 1.07 -25.55 21.72
CA GLU A 640 1.88 -26.35 20.79
C GLU A 640 1.00 -27.02 19.71
N GLU A 641 -0.14 -27.60 20.08
CA GLU A 641 -1.12 -28.15 19.15
C GLU A 641 -1.70 -27.08 18.20
N THR A 642 -2.01 -25.89 18.72
CA THR A 642 -2.51 -24.76 17.94
C THR A 642 -1.47 -24.32 16.91
N ILE A 643 -0.22 -24.15 17.35
CA ILE A 643 0.92 -23.76 16.52
C ILE A 643 1.15 -24.80 15.41
N LYS A 644 1.12 -26.10 15.76
CA LYS A 644 1.23 -27.19 14.80
C LYS A 644 0.10 -27.15 13.77
N TYR A 645 -1.14 -26.98 14.20
CA TYR A 645 -2.32 -26.91 13.33
C TYR A 645 -2.26 -25.71 12.37
N ILE A 646 -1.83 -24.54 12.86
CA ILE A 646 -1.64 -23.36 12.01
C ILE A 646 -0.54 -23.61 10.96
N LYS A 647 0.57 -24.26 11.33
CA LYS A 647 1.64 -24.63 10.40
C LYS A 647 1.12 -25.61 9.32
N GLU A 648 0.36 -26.65 9.72
CA GLU A 648 -0.31 -27.58 8.79
C GLU A 648 -1.29 -26.87 7.83
N LYS A 649 -2.05 -25.88 8.30
CA LYS A 649 -2.97 -25.08 7.45
C LYS A 649 -2.23 -24.12 6.51
N ILE A 650 -1.06 -23.61 6.91
CA ILE A 650 -0.16 -22.84 6.02
C ILE A 650 0.40 -23.73 4.90
N ASP A 651 0.74 -25.00 5.19
CA ASP A 651 1.16 -25.96 4.15
C ASP A 651 0.03 -26.29 3.15
N GLN A 652 -1.22 -26.37 3.62
CA GLN A 652 -2.42 -26.66 2.81
C GLN A 652 -2.96 -25.47 1.99
N THR A 653 -2.59 -24.23 2.33
CA THR A 653 -3.22 -23.03 1.77
C THR A 653 -2.38 -22.41 0.64
N HIS A 654 -2.94 -22.39 -0.58
CA HIS A 654 -2.28 -21.80 -1.76
C HIS A 654 -2.57 -20.31 -1.98
N GLN A 655 -3.47 -19.70 -1.21
CA GLN A 655 -3.79 -18.27 -1.31
C GLN A 655 -2.88 -17.43 -0.41
N SER A 656 -2.26 -16.41 -0.98
CA SER A 656 -1.25 -15.56 -0.35
C SER A 656 -1.74 -14.84 0.90
N GLU A 657 -2.92 -14.26 0.80
CA GLU A 657 -3.54 -13.41 1.81
C GLU A 657 -3.88 -14.24 3.06
N ARG A 658 -4.36 -15.47 2.86
CA ARG A 658 -4.77 -16.39 3.93
C ARG A 658 -3.56 -16.87 4.74
N TYR A 659 -2.47 -17.33 4.12
CA TYR A 659 -1.31 -17.81 4.89
C TYR A 659 -0.51 -16.67 5.54
N ILE A 660 -0.48 -15.46 4.94
CA ILE A 660 0.09 -14.27 5.60
C ILE A 660 -0.67 -13.98 6.90
N ASN A 661 -2.01 -14.03 6.89
CA ASN A 661 -2.79 -13.86 8.11
C ASN A 661 -2.51 -14.95 9.16
N LEU A 662 -2.44 -16.22 8.76
CA LEU A 662 -2.04 -17.31 9.65
C LEU A 662 -0.63 -17.12 10.24
N PHE A 663 0.28 -16.47 9.50
CA PHE A 663 1.60 -16.12 10.02
C PHE A 663 1.56 -14.96 11.04
N HIS A 664 0.72 -13.94 10.82
CA HIS A 664 0.44 -12.93 11.86
C HIS A 664 -0.13 -13.55 13.15
N CYS A 665 -0.96 -14.59 13.02
CA CYS A 665 -1.46 -15.39 14.14
C CYS A 665 -0.35 -16.13 14.92
N LEU A 666 0.64 -16.73 14.24
CA LEU A 666 1.83 -17.29 14.90
C LEU A 666 2.62 -16.20 15.66
N ASN A 667 2.76 -15.02 15.07
CA ASN A 667 3.44 -13.90 15.72
C ASN A 667 2.70 -13.37 16.95
N GLU A 668 1.35 -13.36 16.97
CA GLU A 668 0.58 -13.05 18.19
C GLU A 668 0.67 -14.15 19.27
N LEU A 669 1.03 -15.39 18.90
CA LEU A 669 1.36 -16.49 19.84
C LEU A 669 2.82 -16.43 20.37
N ASN A 670 3.57 -15.37 20.05
CA ASN A 670 5.01 -15.20 20.32
C ASN A 670 5.97 -16.20 19.62
N GLU A 671 5.53 -16.88 18.55
CA GLU A 671 6.41 -17.74 17.73
C GLU A 671 7.33 -16.91 16.81
N HIS A 672 8.23 -16.13 17.40
CA HIS A 672 9.13 -15.22 16.67
C HIS A 672 10.38 -15.90 16.10
N THR A 673 10.69 -17.13 16.53
CA THR A 673 11.94 -17.86 16.22
C THR A 673 12.25 -17.91 14.72
N LEU A 674 11.26 -18.23 13.87
CA LEU A 674 11.41 -18.28 12.42
C LEU A 674 11.65 -16.89 11.79
N VAL A 675 11.11 -15.82 12.37
CA VAL A 675 11.31 -14.45 11.89
C VAL A 675 12.71 -13.95 12.26
N GLU A 676 13.15 -14.22 13.49
CA GLU A 676 14.48 -13.85 13.97
C GLU A 676 15.59 -14.59 13.22
N GLU A 677 15.41 -15.89 12.96
CA GLU A 677 16.32 -16.71 12.13
C GLU A 677 16.44 -16.13 10.71
N ILE A 678 15.31 -15.88 10.03
CA ILE A 678 15.32 -15.40 8.64
C ILE A 678 15.81 -13.96 8.54
N GLN A 679 15.47 -13.08 9.50
CA GLN A 679 15.98 -11.71 9.52
C GLN A 679 17.51 -11.69 9.65
N SER A 680 18.07 -12.52 10.55
CA SER A 680 19.53 -12.69 10.69
C SER A 680 20.19 -13.11 9.37
N HIS A 681 19.58 -14.04 8.63
CA HIS A 681 20.09 -14.44 7.32
C HIS A 681 19.95 -13.34 6.25
N LEU A 682 18.82 -12.63 6.20
CA LEU A 682 18.62 -11.50 5.28
C LEU A 682 19.63 -10.38 5.51
N ASP A 683 19.93 -10.07 6.78
CA ASP A 683 20.93 -9.06 7.18
C ASP A 683 22.37 -9.51 6.84
N SER A 684 22.62 -10.81 6.71
CA SER A 684 23.93 -11.38 6.36
C SER A 684 24.24 -11.40 4.84
N ASP A 685 23.25 -11.08 4.01
CA ASP A 685 23.23 -11.16 2.54
C ASP A 685 23.62 -12.53 1.92
N GLN A 686 23.70 -13.60 2.72
CA GLN A 686 23.96 -14.96 2.23
C GLN A 686 22.77 -15.52 1.42
N ASP A 687 23.07 -16.43 0.49
CA ASP A 687 22.05 -17.20 -0.22
C ASP A 687 21.32 -18.14 0.75
N LEU A 688 19.99 -18.14 0.66
CA LEU A 688 19.08 -18.85 1.54
C LEU A 688 18.42 -19.98 0.74
N ALA A 689 19.03 -21.15 0.64
CA ALA A 689 18.39 -22.28 -0.05
C ALA A 689 17.13 -22.74 0.73
N MET A 690 15.96 -22.27 0.29
CA MET A 690 14.64 -22.56 0.88
C MET A 690 13.94 -23.76 0.20
N ASP A 691 14.56 -24.36 -0.81
CA ASP A 691 14.08 -25.60 -1.42
C ASP A 691 14.05 -26.72 -0.36
N GLY A 692 12.91 -27.38 -0.20
CA GLY A 692 12.66 -28.35 0.88
C GLY A 692 12.31 -27.77 2.26
N CYS A 693 12.31 -26.44 2.44
CA CYS A 693 11.82 -25.82 3.67
C CYS A 693 10.28 -25.91 3.80
N SER A 694 9.77 -25.97 5.04
CA SER A 694 8.33 -25.95 5.34
C SER A 694 7.65 -24.66 4.89
N ALA A 695 6.34 -24.69 4.61
CA ALA A 695 5.62 -23.48 4.23
C ALA A 695 5.65 -22.39 5.33
N ALA A 696 5.78 -22.78 6.61
CA ALA A 696 5.95 -21.85 7.71
C ALA A 696 7.25 -21.02 7.61
N ARG A 697 8.37 -21.61 7.15
CA ARG A 697 9.63 -20.89 6.87
C ARG A 697 9.47 -19.95 5.68
N TRP A 698 8.78 -20.39 4.62
CA TRP A 698 8.45 -19.54 3.48
C TRP A 698 7.53 -18.36 3.85
N ALA A 699 6.52 -18.59 4.67
CA ALA A 699 5.63 -17.55 5.18
C ALA A 699 6.38 -16.53 6.03
N ALA A 700 7.32 -16.99 6.87
CA ALA A 700 8.21 -16.13 7.65
C ALA A 700 9.11 -15.26 6.76
N LEU A 701 9.66 -15.81 5.66
CA LEU A 701 10.43 -15.05 4.67
C LEU A 701 9.57 -13.99 3.97
N VAL A 702 8.39 -14.35 3.48
CA VAL A 702 7.47 -13.41 2.81
C VAL A 702 7.05 -12.30 3.75
N PHE A 703 6.74 -12.63 5.01
CA PHE A 703 6.48 -11.66 6.07
C PHE A 703 7.68 -10.74 6.31
N ALA A 704 8.89 -11.30 6.43
CA ALA A 704 10.13 -10.57 6.64
C ALA A 704 10.47 -9.60 5.49
N LEU A 705 10.16 -9.97 4.24
CA LEU A 705 10.33 -9.11 3.07
C LEU A 705 9.26 -8.01 2.99
N LEU A 706 7.98 -8.36 3.11
CA LEU A 706 6.87 -7.42 2.91
C LEU A 706 6.84 -6.31 3.96
N THR A 707 7.06 -6.67 5.22
CA THR A 707 6.86 -5.73 6.34
C THR A 707 8.16 -5.04 6.78
N SER A 708 9.20 -5.09 5.94
CA SER A 708 10.50 -4.43 6.15
C SER A 708 10.36 -2.89 6.17
N PRO A 709 11.16 -2.16 6.98
CA PRO A 709 11.19 -0.69 6.92
C PRO A 709 11.59 -0.16 5.54
N GLU A 710 12.53 -0.86 4.89
CA GLU A 710 12.96 -0.64 3.52
C GLU A 710 12.38 -1.75 2.65
N LYS A 711 11.45 -1.38 1.77
CA LYS A 711 10.75 -2.34 0.90
C LYS A 711 11.74 -2.95 -0.10
N PRO A 712 11.63 -4.25 -0.43
CA PRO A 712 12.47 -4.86 -1.44
C PRO A 712 12.34 -4.08 -2.77
N GLU A 713 13.46 -3.61 -3.30
CA GLU A 713 13.51 -2.99 -4.64
C GLU A 713 13.51 -4.08 -5.71
N GLU A 714 14.32 -5.12 -5.49
CA GLU A 714 14.53 -6.24 -6.39
C GLU A 714 14.50 -7.57 -5.64
N ILE A 715 13.82 -8.58 -6.20
CA ILE A 715 13.83 -9.96 -5.69
C ILE A 715 14.49 -10.88 -6.72
N HIS A 716 15.43 -11.70 -6.24
CA HIS A 716 16.09 -12.74 -7.03
C HIS A 716 15.53 -14.08 -6.57
N LEU A 717 14.75 -14.77 -7.41
CA LEU A 717 14.14 -16.05 -7.04
C LEU A 717 15.20 -17.09 -6.67
N LYS A 718 16.26 -17.20 -7.47
CA LYS A 718 17.39 -18.11 -7.25
C LYS A 718 18.18 -17.92 -5.95
N LYS A 719 18.01 -16.79 -5.23
CA LYS A 719 18.56 -16.60 -3.86
C LYS A 719 17.82 -17.46 -2.84
N TYR A 720 16.59 -17.87 -3.18
CA TYR A 720 15.67 -18.61 -2.32
C TYR A 720 15.31 -19.99 -2.86
N SER A 721 15.04 -20.13 -4.16
CA SER A 721 14.60 -21.37 -4.79
C SER A 721 14.83 -21.35 -6.29
N ARG A 722 14.98 -22.52 -6.91
CA ARG A 722 14.97 -22.71 -8.38
C ARG A 722 13.78 -23.56 -8.82
N THR A 723 12.59 -23.28 -8.27
CA THR A 723 11.35 -24.01 -8.53
C THR A 723 10.14 -23.08 -8.65
N GLU A 724 9.11 -23.54 -9.37
CA GLU A 724 7.81 -22.86 -9.45
C GLU A 724 7.11 -22.75 -8.09
N GLY A 725 7.30 -23.75 -7.21
CA GLY A 725 6.78 -23.71 -5.84
C GLY A 725 7.38 -22.55 -5.02
N GLY A 726 8.67 -22.27 -5.20
CA GLY A 726 9.34 -21.10 -4.62
C GLY A 726 8.81 -19.79 -5.20
N LEU A 727 8.59 -19.73 -6.52
CA LEU A 727 7.96 -18.57 -7.18
C LEU A 727 6.58 -18.28 -6.59
N PHE A 728 5.69 -19.27 -6.52
CA PHE A 728 4.32 -19.07 -6.04
C PHE A 728 4.28 -18.59 -4.58
N ARG A 729 5.20 -19.08 -3.73
CA ARG A 729 5.34 -18.61 -2.35
C ARG A 729 5.90 -17.18 -2.27
N LEU A 730 6.76 -16.76 -3.20
CA LEU A 730 7.31 -15.40 -3.24
C LEU A 730 6.44 -14.37 -3.98
N LEU A 731 5.39 -14.77 -4.71
CA LEU A 731 4.52 -13.87 -5.46
C LEU A 731 4.07 -12.61 -4.68
N PRO A 732 3.71 -12.66 -3.39
CA PRO A 732 3.33 -11.45 -2.64
C PRO A 732 4.47 -10.44 -2.53
N ALA A 733 5.69 -10.90 -2.25
CA ALA A 733 6.87 -10.07 -2.17
C ALA A 733 7.28 -9.54 -3.55
N ILE A 734 7.15 -10.36 -4.60
CA ILE A 734 7.39 -9.97 -6.00
C ILE A 734 6.43 -8.86 -6.44
N LYS A 735 5.13 -8.99 -6.14
CA LYS A 735 4.11 -7.94 -6.40
C LYS A 735 4.43 -6.61 -5.71
N ALA A 736 5.07 -6.63 -4.56
CA ALA A 736 5.48 -5.43 -3.80
C ALA A 736 6.84 -4.84 -4.24
N SER A 737 7.59 -5.54 -5.09
CA SER A 737 8.90 -5.15 -5.59
C SER A 737 8.82 -4.47 -6.95
N ARG A 738 9.86 -3.72 -7.33
CA ARG A 738 9.94 -3.04 -8.63
C ARG A 738 10.69 -3.84 -9.69
N SER A 739 11.61 -4.70 -9.28
CA SER A 739 12.34 -5.62 -10.15
C SER A 739 12.19 -7.07 -9.64
N ALA A 740 12.09 -8.01 -10.56
CA ALA A 740 12.12 -9.44 -10.27
C ALA A 740 13.04 -10.17 -11.25
N LYS A 741 14.02 -10.87 -10.71
CA LYS A 741 14.94 -11.77 -11.43
C LYS A 741 14.54 -13.21 -11.13
N LEU A 742 13.76 -13.76 -12.05
CA LEU A 742 13.24 -15.13 -12.07
C LEU A 742 14.00 -16.01 -13.07
N ASN A 743 15.13 -15.54 -13.58
CA ASN A 743 15.90 -16.26 -14.61
C ASN A 743 16.69 -17.43 -14.01
N ASP A 744 16.90 -18.49 -14.79
CA ASP A 744 17.62 -19.71 -14.37
C ASP A 744 16.97 -20.38 -13.12
N CYS A 745 15.65 -20.60 -13.19
CA CYS A 745 14.82 -21.04 -12.06
C CYS A 745 13.89 -22.23 -12.37
N ASN A 746 14.17 -23.00 -13.44
CA ASN A 746 13.38 -24.16 -13.88
C ASN A 746 11.88 -23.88 -14.06
N LEU A 747 11.52 -22.66 -14.47
CA LEU A 747 10.12 -22.26 -14.67
C LEU A 747 9.59 -22.75 -16.01
N THR A 748 8.29 -23.03 -16.08
CA THR A 748 7.60 -23.54 -17.28
C THR A 748 6.40 -22.65 -17.66
N ALA A 749 5.62 -23.07 -18.66
CA ALA A 749 4.39 -22.40 -19.07
C ALA A 749 3.39 -22.23 -17.90
N ASP A 750 3.30 -23.20 -16.99
CA ASP A 750 2.26 -23.24 -15.95
C ASP A 750 2.39 -22.07 -14.97
N CYS A 751 3.62 -21.65 -14.64
CA CYS A 751 3.83 -20.51 -13.74
C CYS A 751 3.42 -19.16 -14.36
N CYS A 752 3.34 -19.08 -15.68
CA CYS A 752 3.04 -17.84 -16.40
C CYS A 752 1.61 -17.35 -16.16
N GLN A 753 0.64 -18.25 -15.96
CA GLN A 753 -0.71 -17.85 -15.58
C GLN A 753 -0.72 -17.10 -14.24
N LYS A 754 0.02 -17.60 -13.23
CA LYS A 754 0.08 -16.97 -11.90
C LYS A 754 0.79 -15.61 -11.92
N LEU A 755 1.80 -15.44 -12.78
CA LEU A 755 2.41 -14.14 -13.05
C LEU A 755 1.43 -13.17 -13.75
N SER A 756 0.64 -13.68 -14.70
CA SER A 756 -0.40 -12.92 -15.40
C SER A 756 -1.51 -12.39 -14.49
N GLU A 757 -1.99 -13.25 -13.56
CA GLU A 757 -2.88 -12.88 -12.46
C GLU A 757 -2.24 -11.80 -11.56
N ALA A 758 -0.95 -11.95 -11.23
CA ALA A 758 -0.21 -10.98 -10.42
C ALA A 758 -0.11 -9.59 -11.09
N PHE A 759 0.20 -9.52 -12.39
CA PHE A 759 0.27 -8.24 -13.14
C PHE A 759 -1.08 -7.56 -13.27
N SER A 760 -2.16 -8.34 -13.29
CA SER A 760 -3.53 -7.85 -13.38
C SER A 760 -4.03 -7.26 -12.06
N SER A 761 -3.34 -7.50 -10.95
CA SER A 761 -3.72 -7.05 -9.61
C SER A 761 -3.38 -5.56 -9.39
N SER A 762 -4.33 -4.78 -8.87
CA SER A 762 -4.14 -3.34 -8.59
C SER A 762 -3.05 -3.03 -7.53
N SER A 763 -2.54 -4.04 -6.83
CA SER A 763 -1.42 -3.93 -5.88
C SER A 763 -0.04 -4.22 -6.48
N ASN A 764 0.05 -4.51 -7.78
CA ASN A 764 1.32 -4.77 -8.46
C ASN A 764 2.18 -3.49 -8.63
N GLU A 765 3.40 -3.53 -8.12
CA GLU A 765 4.42 -2.47 -8.24
C GLU A 765 5.55 -2.84 -9.23
N LEU A 766 5.47 -4.01 -9.90
CA LEU A 766 6.54 -4.53 -10.74
C LEU A 766 6.72 -3.72 -12.04
N ILE A 767 7.94 -3.26 -12.28
CA ILE A 767 8.37 -2.45 -13.43
C ILE A 767 9.34 -3.24 -14.33
N HIS A 768 10.19 -4.07 -13.75
CA HIS A 768 11.18 -4.87 -14.48
C HIS A 768 11.03 -6.35 -14.15
N LEU A 769 10.93 -7.19 -15.17
CA LEU A 769 10.89 -8.64 -15.04
C LEU A 769 11.92 -9.28 -15.97
N ASN A 770 12.81 -10.09 -15.38
CA ASN A 770 13.66 -11.00 -16.11
C ASN A 770 13.26 -12.44 -15.78
N ILE A 771 12.71 -13.16 -16.76
CA ILE A 771 12.34 -14.59 -16.64
C ILE A 771 13.07 -15.44 -17.70
N SER A 772 14.15 -14.90 -18.27
CA SER A 772 15.06 -15.58 -19.21
C SER A 772 15.57 -16.93 -18.68
N ASP A 773 16.17 -17.75 -19.54
CA ASP A 773 16.81 -19.03 -19.14
C ASP A 773 15.81 -20.02 -18.47
N ASN A 774 14.55 -20.04 -18.92
CA ASN A 774 13.47 -20.91 -18.41
C ASN A 774 12.62 -21.45 -19.57
N ASN A 775 12.17 -22.71 -19.52
CA ASN A 775 11.45 -23.37 -20.62
C ASN A 775 9.95 -22.99 -20.66
N LEU A 776 9.65 -21.71 -20.94
CA LEU A 776 8.29 -21.18 -20.88
C LEU A 776 7.43 -21.58 -22.09
N GLN A 777 8.05 -21.73 -23.27
CA GLN A 777 7.38 -21.99 -24.55
C GLN A 777 6.34 -20.91 -24.92
N ASP A 778 5.77 -20.99 -26.12
CA ASP A 778 4.79 -20.00 -26.59
C ASP A 778 3.52 -19.95 -25.72
N SER A 779 3.09 -21.10 -25.17
CA SER A 779 1.93 -21.19 -24.26
C SER A 779 2.10 -20.40 -22.95
N GLY A 780 3.34 -20.31 -22.44
CA GLY A 780 3.67 -19.44 -21.31
C GLY A 780 3.51 -17.95 -21.68
N ILE A 781 3.98 -17.55 -22.87
CA ILE A 781 3.87 -16.17 -23.34
C ILE A 781 2.42 -15.77 -23.61
N ASP A 782 1.63 -16.64 -24.24
CA ASP A 782 0.19 -16.45 -24.42
C ASP A 782 -0.52 -16.14 -23.09
N SER A 783 -0.14 -16.89 -22.04
CA SER A 783 -0.63 -16.69 -20.67
C SER A 783 -0.19 -15.35 -20.08
N LEU A 784 1.09 -14.97 -20.18
CA LEU A 784 1.59 -13.66 -19.73
C LEU A 784 0.92 -12.49 -20.46
N CYS A 785 0.64 -12.63 -21.76
CA CYS A 785 0.06 -11.60 -22.61
C CYS A 785 -1.36 -11.18 -22.19
N ALA A 786 -2.10 -11.99 -21.42
CA ALA A 786 -3.35 -11.55 -20.81
C ALA A 786 -3.10 -10.42 -19.77
N GLY A 787 -2.22 -10.68 -18.80
CA GLY A 787 -1.88 -9.73 -17.73
C GLY A 787 -1.11 -8.51 -18.23
N LEU A 788 -0.24 -8.65 -19.23
CA LEU A 788 0.47 -7.52 -19.85
C LEU A 788 -0.45 -6.50 -20.55
N ARG A 789 -1.68 -6.90 -20.93
CA ARG A 789 -2.70 -5.99 -21.49
C ARG A 789 -3.58 -5.34 -20.41
N SER A 790 -3.50 -5.79 -19.16
CA SER A 790 -4.28 -5.22 -18.06
C SER A 790 -3.93 -3.75 -17.82
N PRO A 791 -4.90 -2.84 -17.58
CA PRO A 791 -4.63 -1.46 -17.18
C PRO A 791 -3.87 -1.34 -15.85
N HIS A 792 -3.81 -2.41 -15.06
CA HIS A 792 -3.04 -2.47 -13.81
C HIS A 792 -1.59 -2.92 -14.00
N CYS A 793 -1.21 -3.39 -15.21
CA CYS A 793 0.18 -3.78 -15.48
C CYS A 793 1.08 -2.54 -15.62
N ARG A 794 2.13 -2.47 -14.80
CA ARG A 794 3.12 -1.37 -14.77
C ARG A 794 4.46 -1.73 -15.43
N LEU A 795 4.55 -2.91 -16.02
CA LEU A 795 5.80 -3.47 -16.53
C LEU A 795 6.34 -2.64 -17.70
N LYS A 796 7.60 -2.20 -17.56
CA LYS A 796 8.37 -1.47 -18.58
C LYS A 796 9.45 -2.34 -19.21
N THR A 797 10.09 -3.23 -18.46
CA THR A 797 11.10 -4.16 -18.99
C THR A 797 10.61 -5.59 -18.85
N LEU A 798 10.62 -6.33 -19.95
CA LEU A 798 10.38 -7.77 -19.99
C LEU A 798 11.53 -8.45 -20.74
N ARG A 799 12.24 -9.37 -20.07
CA ARG A 799 13.30 -10.19 -20.67
C ARG A 799 12.91 -11.67 -20.66
N LEU A 800 12.94 -12.26 -21.84
CA LEU A 800 12.47 -13.60 -22.20
C LEU A 800 13.55 -14.36 -22.97
N ASN A 801 14.81 -14.08 -22.68
CA ASN A 801 15.95 -14.59 -23.44
C ASN A 801 16.07 -16.10 -23.19
N ARG A 802 16.39 -16.93 -24.19
CA ARG A 802 16.53 -18.39 -24.00
C ARG A 802 15.29 -19.03 -23.34
N CYS A 803 14.08 -18.67 -23.78
CA CYS A 803 12.82 -19.15 -23.21
C CYS A 803 12.13 -20.28 -23.98
N GLY A 804 12.74 -20.76 -25.07
CA GLY A 804 12.15 -21.78 -25.95
C GLY A 804 10.98 -21.25 -26.76
N LEU A 805 11.00 -19.95 -27.11
CA LEU A 805 9.95 -19.29 -27.86
C LEU A 805 10.15 -19.47 -29.36
N THR A 806 9.05 -19.50 -30.10
CA THR A 806 9.03 -19.61 -31.57
C THR A 806 8.31 -18.42 -32.20
N GLN A 807 8.12 -18.43 -33.52
CA GLN A 807 7.26 -17.47 -34.21
C GLN A 807 5.81 -17.46 -33.66
N GLY A 808 5.34 -18.54 -33.03
CA GLY A 808 3.96 -18.67 -32.53
C GLY A 808 3.54 -17.61 -31.51
N CYS A 809 4.42 -17.22 -30.58
CA CYS A 809 4.11 -16.23 -29.54
C CYS A 809 4.00 -14.78 -30.05
N CYS A 810 4.51 -14.50 -31.26
CA CYS A 810 4.73 -13.14 -31.74
C CYS A 810 3.44 -12.37 -32.03
N GLU A 811 2.36 -13.05 -32.44
CA GLU A 811 1.04 -12.45 -32.61
C GLU A 811 0.51 -11.89 -31.27
N LYS A 812 0.66 -12.63 -30.17
CA LYS A 812 0.19 -12.18 -28.85
C LYS A 812 1.03 -11.02 -28.33
N LEU A 813 2.35 -11.08 -28.49
CA LEU A 813 3.24 -9.96 -28.16
C LEU A 813 2.94 -8.71 -28.99
N ALA A 814 2.66 -8.85 -30.29
CA ALA A 814 2.21 -7.73 -31.13
C ALA A 814 0.88 -7.11 -30.64
N SER A 815 -0.03 -7.92 -30.09
CA SER A 815 -1.27 -7.44 -29.47
C SER A 815 -1.02 -6.66 -28.16
N VAL A 816 0.01 -7.02 -27.38
CA VAL A 816 0.45 -6.26 -26.19
C VAL A 816 1.04 -4.91 -26.61
N LEU A 817 1.89 -4.89 -27.63
CA LEU A 817 2.49 -3.66 -28.18
C LEU A 817 1.45 -2.71 -28.78
N SER A 818 0.35 -3.27 -29.32
CA SER A 818 -0.81 -2.53 -29.85
C SER A 818 -1.79 -2.04 -28.79
N CYS A 819 -1.56 -2.32 -27.50
CA CYS A 819 -2.53 -2.08 -26.44
C CYS A 819 -2.29 -0.73 -25.75
N PRO A 820 -3.26 0.22 -25.70
CA PRO A 820 -3.06 1.53 -25.08
C PRO A 820 -2.67 1.49 -23.59
N SER A 821 -3.13 0.47 -22.86
CA SER A 821 -2.81 0.20 -21.46
C SER A 821 -1.37 -0.33 -21.24
N SER A 822 -0.69 -0.80 -22.28
CA SER A 822 0.67 -1.33 -22.16
C SER A 822 1.66 -0.23 -21.77
N HIS A 823 2.51 -0.53 -20.80
CA HIS A 823 3.60 0.34 -20.34
C HIS A 823 4.97 -0.08 -20.86
N LEU A 824 5.05 -1.18 -21.62
CA LEU A 824 6.31 -1.81 -22.03
C LEU A 824 7.20 -0.86 -22.85
N ARG A 825 8.49 -0.84 -22.50
CA ARG A 825 9.57 -0.02 -23.07
C ARG A 825 10.72 -0.86 -23.59
N GLU A 826 11.09 -1.90 -22.86
CA GLU A 826 12.17 -2.82 -23.21
C GLU A 826 11.60 -4.22 -23.33
N LEU A 827 11.76 -4.83 -24.51
CA LEU A 827 11.44 -6.22 -24.79
C LEU A 827 12.70 -6.91 -25.31
N ASP A 828 13.15 -7.94 -24.59
CA ASP A 828 14.29 -8.77 -24.97
C ASP A 828 13.77 -10.20 -25.24
N LEU A 829 13.88 -10.62 -26.50
CA LEU A 829 13.49 -11.95 -27.00
C LEU A 829 14.72 -12.73 -27.48
N SER A 830 15.93 -12.27 -27.17
CA SER A 830 17.17 -12.80 -27.74
C SER A 830 17.37 -14.29 -27.44
N ASP A 831 18.01 -15.01 -28.36
CA ASP A 831 18.32 -16.44 -28.28
C ASP A 831 17.04 -17.31 -28.14
N ASN A 832 16.07 -17.01 -29.02
CA ASN A 832 14.83 -17.77 -29.26
C ASN A 832 14.59 -17.90 -30.77
N ASP A 833 13.88 -18.92 -31.23
CA ASP A 833 13.68 -19.21 -32.66
C ASP A 833 12.49 -18.43 -33.26
N ILE A 834 12.58 -17.09 -33.20
CA ILE A 834 11.54 -16.14 -33.63
C ILE A 834 11.35 -16.09 -35.15
N GLU A 835 12.46 -16.19 -35.91
CA GLU A 835 12.52 -16.14 -37.37
C GLU A 835 11.94 -14.86 -38.03
N ASP A 836 12.11 -14.74 -39.35
CA ASP A 836 11.47 -13.67 -40.14
C ASP A 836 9.94 -13.65 -40.01
N SER A 837 9.32 -14.80 -39.74
CA SER A 837 7.86 -14.96 -39.62
C SER A 837 7.33 -14.39 -38.30
N GLY A 838 8.01 -14.62 -37.18
CA GLY A 838 7.69 -13.97 -35.90
C GLY A 838 8.00 -12.47 -35.94
N VAL A 839 9.10 -12.08 -36.58
CA VAL A 839 9.43 -10.66 -36.84
C VAL A 839 8.35 -9.96 -37.67
N GLN A 840 7.77 -10.63 -38.67
CA GLN A 840 6.64 -10.11 -39.44
C GLN A 840 5.43 -9.82 -38.55
N GLN A 841 5.10 -10.72 -37.62
CA GLN A 841 4.00 -10.55 -36.67
C GLN A 841 4.28 -9.42 -35.67
N LEU A 842 5.45 -9.40 -35.01
CA LEU A 842 5.87 -8.33 -34.10
C LEU A 842 5.83 -6.95 -34.78
N SER A 843 6.23 -6.89 -36.05
CA SER A 843 6.19 -5.68 -36.88
C SER A 843 4.79 -5.09 -37.04
N THR A 844 3.71 -5.87 -36.88
CA THR A 844 2.34 -5.33 -36.87
C THR A 844 2.04 -4.50 -35.61
N GLY A 845 2.59 -4.92 -34.46
CA GLY A 845 2.48 -4.20 -33.19
C GLY A 845 3.35 -2.95 -33.14
N LEU A 846 4.58 -3.03 -33.66
CA LEU A 846 5.51 -1.89 -33.74
C LEU A 846 4.98 -0.74 -34.62
N ARG A 847 4.24 -1.06 -35.70
CA ARG A 847 3.55 -0.08 -36.57
C ARG A 847 2.43 0.68 -35.86
N ASN A 848 1.94 0.21 -34.72
CA ASN A 848 0.81 0.85 -34.07
C ASN A 848 1.27 2.14 -33.35
N VAL A 849 0.64 3.27 -33.65
CA VAL A 849 0.95 4.58 -33.05
C VAL A 849 0.81 4.63 -31.52
N VAL A 850 0.15 3.65 -30.90
CA VAL A 850 0.08 3.53 -29.43
C VAL A 850 1.25 2.74 -28.83
N CYS A 851 2.11 2.13 -29.66
CA CYS A 851 3.28 1.38 -29.24
C CYS A 851 4.33 2.34 -28.66
N LYS A 852 4.80 2.04 -27.45
CA LYS A 852 5.72 2.88 -26.67
C LYS A 852 7.11 2.24 -26.53
N LEU A 853 7.42 1.22 -27.35
CA LEU A 853 8.63 0.42 -27.17
C LEU A 853 9.87 1.24 -27.54
N GLU A 854 10.79 1.36 -26.59
CA GLU A 854 12.04 2.14 -26.66
C GLU A 854 13.25 1.26 -26.95
N THR A 855 13.19 -0.04 -26.63
CA THR A 855 14.26 -1.01 -26.84
C THR A 855 13.69 -2.36 -27.26
N LEU A 856 14.19 -2.89 -28.38
CA LEU A 856 13.89 -4.24 -28.86
C LEU A 856 15.19 -5.02 -29.10
N ARG A 857 15.32 -6.19 -28.48
CA ARG A 857 16.46 -7.09 -28.72
C ARG A 857 15.97 -8.43 -29.26
N LEU A 858 16.58 -8.80 -30.39
CA LEU A 858 16.31 -9.98 -31.21
C LEU A 858 17.66 -10.59 -31.64
N SER A 859 18.65 -10.56 -30.75
CA SER A 859 19.95 -11.19 -31.00
C SER A 859 19.79 -12.70 -31.03
N PHE A 860 20.47 -13.43 -31.92
CA PHE A 860 20.30 -14.90 -32.08
C PHE A 860 18.83 -15.34 -32.30
N CYS A 861 18.13 -14.72 -33.26
CA CYS A 861 16.70 -14.99 -33.53
C CYS A 861 16.40 -15.64 -34.89
N ASN A 862 17.42 -16.20 -35.57
CA ASN A 862 17.34 -16.75 -36.93
C ASN A 862 16.75 -15.74 -37.95
N ILE A 863 17.07 -14.45 -37.80
CA ILE A 863 16.57 -13.37 -38.65
C ILE A 863 17.43 -13.26 -39.92
N THR A 864 16.78 -13.05 -41.06
CA THR A 864 17.42 -12.79 -42.36
C THR A 864 17.12 -11.39 -42.90
N GLU A 865 17.62 -11.07 -44.10
CA GLU A 865 17.24 -9.88 -44.86
C GLU A 865 15.72 -9.65 -44.91
N LYS A 866 14.93 -10.73 -45.01
CA LYS A 866 13.46 -10.64 -45.09
C LYS A 866 12.85 -10.08 -43.79
N GLY A 867 13.35 -10.51 -42.63
CA GLY A 867 12.97 -9.97 -41.33
C GLY A 867 13.38 -8.50 -41.16
N CYS A 868 14.58 -8.12 -41.64
CA CYS A 868 14.99 -6.71 -41.72
C CYS A 868 13.98 -5.87 -42.51
N GLY A 869 13.49 -6.37 -43.65
CA GLY A 869 12.47 -5.69 -44.46
C GLY A 869 11.15 -5.41 -43.70
N PHE A 870 10.70 -6.35 -42.87
CA PHE A 870 9.48 -6.16 -42.06
C PHE A 870 9.67 -5.10 -40.96
N LEU A 871 10.81 -5.13 -40.26
CA LEU A 871 11.19 -4.15 -39.24
C LEU A 871 11.39 -2.76 -39.83
N ALA A 872 12.13 -2.66 -40.94
CA ALA A 872 12.36 -1.42 -41.68
C ALA A 872 11.03 -0.74 -42.06
N SER A 873 10.08 -1.52 -42.59
CA SER A 873 8.74 -1.04 -42.92
C SER A 873 7.90 -0.69 -41.68
N ALA A 874 8.19 -1.25 -40.50
CA ALA A 874 7.52 -0.88 -39.25
C ALA A 874 8.03 0.45 -38.68
N VAL A 875 9.37 0.58 -38.60
CA VAL A 875 10.07 1.80 -38.15
C VAL A 875 9.71 3.01 -39.01
N LYS A 876 9.70 2.87 -40.35
CA LYS A 876 9.29 3.97 -41.25
C LYS A 876 7.86 4.47 -41.01
N PHE A 877 6.98 3.64 -40.45
CA PHE A 877 5.58 4.01 -40.19
C PHE A 877 5.36 4.61 -38.80
N ASN A 878 6.02 4.06 -37.77
CA ASN A 878 5.91 4.54 -36.38
C ASN A 878 7.32 4.75 -35.77
N PRO A 879 8.02 5.83 -36.13
CA PRO A 879 9.44 6.00 -35.81
C PRO A 879 9.73 6.56 -34.42
N SER A 880 8.77 7.22 -33.75
CA SER A 880 9.04 8.22 -32.70
C SER A 880 9.51 7.69 -31.34
N HIS A 881 9.61 6.37 -31.15
CA HIS A 881 9.88 5.80 -29.82
C HIS A 881 11.04 4.80 -29.76
N LEU A 882 11.36 4.07 -30.84
CA LEU A 882 12.40 3.05 -30.79
C LEU A 882 13.81 3.69 -30.77
N SER A 883 14.54 3.49 -29.66
CA SER A 883 15.84 4.12 -29.38
C SER A 883 17.03 3.17 -29.42
N GLU A 884 16.80 1.86 -29.19
CA GLU A 884 17.78 0.78 -29.23
C GLU A 884 17.21 -0.43 -29.97
N LEU A 885 17.90 -0.92 -30.99
CA LEU A 885 17.56 -2.14 -31.73
C LEU A 885 18.79 -3.05 -31.81
N ASP A 886 18.67 -4.26 -31.27
CA ASP A 886 19.72 -5.28 -31.30
C ASP A 886 19.31 -6.46 -32.20
N LEU A 887 20.01 -6.61 -33.31
CA LEU A 887 19.88 -7.68 -34.31
C LEU A 887 21.20 -8.45 -34.47
N SER A 888 22.15 -8.30 -33.53
CA SER A 888 23.44 -8.99 -33.58
C SER A 888 23.30 -10.52 -33.62
N TYR A 889 24.31 -11.22 -34.13
CA TYR A 889 24.33 -12.69 -34.22
C TYR A 889 23.11 -13.30 -34.95
N ASN A 890 22.78 -12.74 -36.11
CA ASN A 890 21.76 -13.24 -37.05
C ASN A 890 22.38 -13.40 -38.46
N HIS A 891 21.57 -13.65 -39.49
CA HIS A 891 22.03 -13.72 -40.89
C HIS A 891 21.35 -12.66 -41.78
N LEU A 892 21.48 -11.39 -41.39
CA LEU A 892 20.82 -10.25 -42.02
C LEU A 892 21.30 -9.95 -43.45
N GLY A 893 22.51 -10.38 -43.81
CA GLY A 893 23.21 -9.96 -45.04
C GLY A 893 23.59 -8.46 -45.03
N GLU A 894 24.38 -8.02 -46.02
CA GLU A 894 24.71 -6.58 -46.17
C GLU A 894 23.46 -5.76 -46.56
N SER A 895 22.61 -6.36 -47.39
CA SER A 895 21.31 -5.83 -47.84
C SER A 895 20.36 -5.56 -46.66
N GLY A 896 20.16 -6.52 -45.75
CA GLY A 896 19.30 -6.35 -44.58
C GLY A 896 19.81 -5.29 -43.60
N VAL A 897 21.13 -5.24 -43.36
CA VAL A 897 21.77 -4.18 -42.55
C VAL A 897 21.57 -2.80 -43.17
N LYS A 898 21.73 -2.68 -44.49
CA LYS A 898 21.47 -1.43 -45.20
C LYS A 898 20.01 -1.00 -45.11
N LEU A 899 19.07 -1.92 -45.38
CA LEU A 899 17.62 -1.65 -45.33
C LEU A 899 17.15 -1.13 -43.97
N ILE A 900 17.62 -1.72 -42.86
CA ILE A 900 17.22 -1.27 -41.52
C ILE A 900 17.87 0.07 -41.18
N SER A 901 19.13 0.30 -41.58
CA SER A 901 19.83 1.57 -41.33
C SER A 901 19.17 2.74 -42.06
N GLU A 902 18.89 2.61 -43.36
CA GLU A 902 18.16 3.61 -44.15
C GLU A 902 16.75 3.89 -43.58
N ALA A 903 16.07 2.86 -43.06
CA ALA A 903 14.76 3.00 -42.44
C ALA A 903 14.76 3.79 -41.13
N LEU A 904 15.83 3.66 -40.34
CA LEU A 904 16.02 4.39 -39.10
C LEU A 904 16.37 5.87 -39.36
N GLU A 905 17.19 6.15 -40.38
CA GLU A 905 17.47 7.52 -40.84
C GLU A 905 16.22 8.22 -41.40
N GLU A 906 15.49 7.56 -42.32
CA GLU A 906 14.27 8.12 -42.92
C GLU A 906 13.16 8.38 -41.90
N GLY A 907 13.02 7.48 -40.91
CA GLY A 907 11.96 7.56 -39.91
C GLY A 907 12.06 8.79 -39.00
N ARG A 908 13.25 9.37 -38.82
CA ARG A 908 13.53 10.34 -37.73
C ARG A 908 13.31 9.74 -36.33
N SER A 909 13.60 8.45 -36.15
CA SER A 909 13.62 7.83 -34.82
C SER A 909 14.69 8.46 -33.94
N GLU A 910 14.46 8.56 -32.63
CA GLU A 910 15.50 8.91 -31.64
C GLU A 910 16.46 7.73 -31.39
N LEU A 911 16.85 7.01 -32.46
CA LEU A 911 17.71 5.84 -32.34
C LEU A 911 19.13 6.26 -31.96
N THR A 912 19.53 5.84 -30.76
CA THR A 912 20.88 6.06 -30.24
C THR A 912 21.80 4.88 -30.49
N LYS A 913 21.23 3.67 -30.71
CA LYS A 913 22.00 2.42 -30.87
C LYS A 913 21.32 1.44 -31.81
N LEU A 914 22.00 1.11 -32.92
CA LEU A 914 21.75 -0.07 -33.73
C LEU A 914 22.90 -1.06 -33.49
N ARG A 915 22.59 -2.34 -33.28
CA ARG A 915 23.59 -3.42 -33.25
C ARG A 915 23.24 -4.48 -34.28
N VAL A 916 24.21 -4.78 -35.14
CA VAL A 916 24.10 -5.75 -36.24
C VAL A 916 25.36 -6.60 -36.35
N ASP A 917 26.20 -6.57 -35.31
CA ASP A 917 27.49 -7.25 -35.26
C ASP A 917 27.34 -8.78 -35.36
N HIS A 918 28.40 -9.44 -35.84
CA HIS A 918 28.44 -10.89 -35.99
C HIS A 918 27.37 -11.46 -36.93
N ASN A 919 27.08 -10.78 -38.04
CA ASN A 919 26.20 -11.25 -39.11
C ASN A 919 26.86 -12.38 -39.93
N ALA A 920 26.43 -13.64 -39.76
CA ALA A 920 27.01 -14.79 -40.45
C ALA A 920 26.04 -16.00 -40.54
N GLU A 921 26.19 -16.80 -41.60
CA GLU A 921 25.31 -17.93 -41.92
C GLU A 921 25.19 -18.98 -40.81
N HIS A 922 26.26 -19.27 -40.06
CA HIS A 922 26.23 -20.26 -38.98
C HIS A 922 25.35 -19.84 -37.78
N TRP A 923 25.05 -18.55 -37.60
CA TRP A 923 24.10 -18.07 -36.59
C TRP A 923 22.64 -18.27 -36.97
N PHE A 924 22.35 -18.63 -38.22
CA PHE A 924 20.99 -19.00 -38.68
C PHE A 924 20.53 -20.39 -38.19
N LYS A 925 21.43 -21.17 -37.56
CA LYS A 925 21.07 -22.50 -37.03
C LYS A 925 20.18 -22.38 -35.78
N PRO A 926 19.07 -23.13 -35.69
CA PRO A 926 18.14 -23.04 -34.57
C PRO A 926 18.74 -23.62 -33.28
N GLY A 927 18.32 -23.06 -32.14
CA GLY A 927 18.78 -23.44 -30.81
C GLY A 927 20.31 -23.49 -30.65
N LEU A 928 20.81 -24.40 -29.80
CA LEU A 928 22.22 -24.46 -29.39
C LEU A 928 23.23 -24.65 -30.55
N ARG A 929 22.78 -25.11 -31.73
CA ARG A 929 23.64 -25.36 -32.90
C ARG A 929 24.28 -24.09 -33.48
N ARG A 930 23.73 -22.91 -33.20
CA ARG A 930 24.36 -21.61 -33.54
C ARG A 930 25.75 -21.44 -32.92
N TYR A 931 25.99 -22.05 -31.76
CA TYR A 931 27.28 -22.00 -31.05
C TYR A 931 28.27 -23.09 -31.50
N ALA A 932 28.01 -23.74 -32.64
CA ALA A 932 28.86 -24.83 -33.14
C ALA A 932 30.32 -24.41 -33.31
N CYS A 933 31.24 -25.21 -32.77
CA CYS A 933 32.68 -25.01 -32.95
C CYS A 933 33.33 -26.24 -33.60
N GLU A 934 34.29 -26.01 -34.49
CA GLU A 934 35.21 -27.06 -34.90
C GLU A 934 36.22 -27.33 -33.79
N LEU A 935 36.57 -28.61 -33.60
CA LEU A 935 37.44 -29.08 -32.53
C LEU A 935 38.47 -30.06 -33.10
N THR A 936 39.72 -29.95 -32.65
CA THR A 936 40.84 -30.80 -33.09
C THR A 936 41.39 -31.61 -31.92
N LEU A 937 41.43 -32.94 -32.06
CA LEU A 937 42.08 -33.84 -31.09
C LEU A 937 43.60 -33.58 -31.06
N ASP A 938 44.25 -33.77 -29.91
CA ASP A 938 45.70 -33.64 -29.75
C ASP A 938 46.40 -35.02 -29.71
N PRO A 939 47.10 -35.44 -30.78
CA PRO A 939 47.86 -36.68 -30.79
C PRO A 939 49.05 -36.69 -29.83
N ASN A 940 49.50 -35.54 -29.31
CA ASN A 940 50.57 -35.48 -28.32
C ASN A 940 50.09 -35.83 -26.91
N SER A 941 48.81 -35.58 -26.61
CA SER A 941 48.18 -36.00 -25.35
C SER A 941 47.73 -37.47 -25.33
N ALA A 942 47.40 -38.04 -26.49
CA ALA A 942 46.70 -39.32 -26.58
C ALA A 942 47.48 -40.52 -25.99
N HIS A 943 46.81 -41.33 -25.17
CA HIS A 943 47.37 -42.59 -24.69
C HIS A 943 47.76 -43.54 -25.83
N LYS A 944 48.85 -44.32 -25.70
CA LYS A 944 49.35 -45.21 -26.77
C LYS A 944 48.36 -46.30 -27.20
N LEU A 945 47.38 -46.66 -26.37
CA LEU A 945 46.29 -47.60 -26.72
C LEU A 945 45.09 -46.95 -27.43
N LEU A 946 45.21 -45.69 -27.89
CA LEU A 946 44.18 -45.00 -28.67
C LEU A 946 44.66 -44.80 -30.11
N ALA A 947 43.92 -45.31 -31.09
CA ALA A 947 44.18 -45.10 -32.52
C ALA A 947 43.24 -44.03 -33.09
N PHE A 948 43.78 -43.14 -33.93
CA PHE A 948 43.00 -42.15 -34.67
C PHE A 948 42.55 -42.68 -36.04
N SER A 949 41.45 -42.15 -36.56
CA SER A 949 41.09 -42.28 -37.99
C SER A 949 41.90 -41.36 -38.89
N ASP A 950 41.95 -41.67 -40.18
CA ASP A 950 42.67 -40.87 -41.20
C ASP A 950 42.19 -39.40 -41.28
N ASP A 951 40.92 -39.12 -40.94
CA ASP A 951 40.36 -37.77 -40.88
C ASP A 951 40.60 -37.05 -39.54
N GLY A 952 41.29 -37.68 -38.58
CA GLY A 952 41.58 -37.15 -37.24
C GLY A 952 40.35 -36.92 -36.35
N ARG A 953 39.15 -37.32 -36.77
CA ARG A 953 37.89 -37.03 -36.05
C ARG A 953 37.37 -38.18 -35.19
N LYS A 954 37.86 -39.41 -35.36
CA LYS A 954 37.51 -40.59 -34.56
C LYS A 954 38.72 -41.09 -33.77
N VAL A 955 38.49 -41.48 -32.52
CA VAL A 955 39.46 -42.17 -31.66
C VAL A 955 38.86 -43.49 -31.16
N SER A 956 39.62 -44.58 -31.28
CA SER A 956 39.20 -45.94 -30.93
C SER A 956 40.21 -46.60 -30.00
N GLN A 957 39.76 -47.45 -29.07
CA GLN A 957 40.70 -48.25 -28.28
C GLN A 957 41.22 -49.45 -29.08
N VAL A 958 42.54 -49.64 -29.07
CA VAL A 958 43.25 -50.74 -29.72
C VAL A 958 44.03 -51.58 -28.69
N ARG A 959 44.41 -52.82 -29.06
CA ARG A 959 45.21 -53.72 -28.22
C ARG A 959 46.71 -53.44 -28.26
N GLU A 960 47.20 -52.91 -29.38
CA GLU A 960 48.62 -52.67 -29.64
C GLU A 960 48.95 -51.20 -29.44
N GLU A 961 50.08 -50.91 -28.79
CA GLU A 961 50.56 -49.54 -28.62
C GLU A 961 50.86 -48.90 -29.97
N GLN A 962 50.21 -47.78 -30.24
CA GLN A 962 50.46 -46.96 -31.41
C GLN A 962 51.85 -46.31 -31.32
N PRO A 963 52.57 -46.16 -32.45
CA PRO A 963 53.96 -45.71 -32.48
C PRO A 963 54.10 -44.19 -32.28
N TYR A 964 53.37 -43.62 -31.31
CA TYR A 964 53.42 -42.21 -30.98
C TYR A 964 54.71 -41.86 -30.21
N PRO A 965 55.42 -40.77 -30.59
CA PRO A 965 56.56 -40.29 -29.81
C PRO A 965 56.19 -39.97 -28.37
N ASP A 966 57.13 -40.20 -27.44
CA ASP A 966 56.95 -39.80 -26.04
C ASP A 966 56.84 -38.27 -25.93
N HIS A 967 55.90 -37.81 -25.13
CA HIS A 967 55.58 -36.38 -24.97
C HIS A 967 55.18 -36.09 -23.50
N PRO A 968 55.52 -34.92 -22.93
CA PRO A 968 55.14 -34.57 -21.57
C PRO A 968 53.63 -34.62 -21.34
N ASP A 969 52.83 -34.09 -22.28
CA ASP A 969 51.37 -34.08 -22.17
C ASP A 969 50.70 -35.46 -22.43
N ARG A 970 51.46 -36.49 -22.82
CA ARG A 970 50.90 -37.81 -23.17
C ARG A 970 50.37 -38.54 -21.93
N PHE A 971 49.12 -38.99 -21.95
CA PHE A 971 48.61 -39.93 -20.95
C PHE A 971 49.35 -41.28 -21.03
N ASP A 972 49.82 -41.80 -19.90
CA ASP A 972 50.66 -43.02 -19.85
C ASP A 972 49.99 -44.26 -19.23
N TYR A 973 48.87 -44.09 -18.52
CA TYR A 973 48.16 -45.16 -17.82
C TYR A 973 46.67 -45.26 -18.19
N TRP A 974 45.98 -44.12 -18.27
CA TRP A 974 44.56 -44.07 -18.62
C TRP A 974 44.36 -43.77 -20.11
N PRO A 975 43.43 -44.46 -20.80
CA PRO A 975 43.18 -44.28 -22.23
C PRO A 975 42.39 -43.00 -22.51
N GLU A 976 43.03 -41.86 -22.29
CA GLU A 976 42.50 -40.50 -22.43
C GLU A 976 43.20 -39.72 -23.55
N VAL A 977 42.50 -38.73 -24.12
CA VAL A 977 43.01 -37.80 -25.13
C VAL A 977 42.34 -36.43 -24.96
N LEU A 978 43.15 -35.37 -24.97
CA LEU A 978 42.69 -33.98 -25.00
C LEU A 978 42.45 -33.48 -26.42
N PHE A 979 41.74 -32.36 -26.48
CA PHE A 979 41.70 -31.46 -27.62
C PHE A 979 42.74 -30.36 -27.50
N GLN A 980 43.17 -29.82 -28.64
CA GLN A 980 44.22 -28.79 -28.71
C GLN A 980 43.76 -27.44 -28.12
N ASP A 981 42.52 -27.05 -28.40
CA ASP A 981 41.99 -25.73 -28.07
C ASP A 981 41.30 -25.66 -26.71
N GLY A 982 41.68 -24.66 -25.91
CA GLY A 982 40.99 -24.31 -24.66
C GLY A 982 39.78 -23.43 -24.92
N LEU A 983 38.58 -23.92 -24.58
CA LEU A 983 37.31 -23.27 -24.85
C LEU A 983 36.95 -22.18 -23.83
N LYS A 984 36.28 -21.13 -24.34
CA LYS A 984 35.67 -20.01 -23.62
C LYS A 984 34.40 -19.54 -24.36
N GLY A 985 33.56 -18.77 -23.67
CA GLY A 985 32.27 -18.28 -24.17
C GLY A 985 31.28 -19.41 -24.41
N HIS A 986 30.32 -19.18 -25.31
CA HIS A 986 29.36 -20.20 -25.75
C HIS A 986 29.99 -21.14 -26.78
N ARG A 987 29.92 -22.45 -26.55
CA ARG A 987 30.45 -23.49 -27.47
C ARG A 987 29.52 -24.69 -27.51
N TYR A 988 29.35 -25.26 -28.70
CA TYR A 988 28.54 -26.44 -28.94
C TYR A 988 29.28 -27.41 -29.85
N TRP A 989 29.25 -28.71 -29.53
CA TRP A 989 29.76 -29.76 -30.41
C TRP A 989 28.98 -31.06 -30.24
N GLU A 990 28.92 -31.86 -31.29
CA GLU A 990 28.26 -33.16 -31.30
C GLU A 990 29.28 -34.30 -31.48
N VAL A 991 29.03 -35.42 -30.82
CA VAL A 991 29.88 -36.61 -30.83
C VAL A 991 29.04 -37.87 -30.98
N GLU A 992 29.54 -38.84 -31.75
CA GLU A 992 28.99 -40.19 -31.85
C GLU A 992 29.92 -41.15 -31.10
N TRP A 993 29.38 -41.96 -30.19
CA TRP A 993 30.13 -42.98 -29.46
C TRP A 993 29.58 -44.38 -29.73
N GLU A 994 30.48 -45.36 -29.72
CA GLU A 994 30.16 -46.78 -29.95
C GLU A 994 30.87 -47.66 -28.91
N GLY A 995 30.35 -48.87 -28.69
CA GLY A 995 31.00 -49.93 -27.91
C GLY A 995 30.55 -50.04 -26.45
N LYS A 996 31.48 -50.47 -25.59
CA LYS A 996 31.19 -50.89 -24.20
C LYS A 996 31.14 -49.72 -23.22
N TRP A 997 32.13 -48.83 -23.31
CA TRP A 997 32.26 -47.70 -22.39
C TRP A 997 33.03 -46.53 -23.03
N VAL A 998 32.48 -45.34 -22.87
CA VAL A 998 33.06 -44.08 -23.33
C VAL A 998 32.86 -43.01 -22.26
N GLY A 999 33.86 -42.16 -22.06
CA GLY A 999 33.76 -40.94 -21.31
C GLY A 999 33.95 -39.72 -22.21
N ILE A 1000 33.05 -38.75 -22.09
CA ILE A 1000 33.11 -37.45 -22.78
C ILE A 1000 33.04 -36.37 -21.72
N GLY A 1001 33.94 -35.39 -21.76
CA GLY A 1001 33.95 -34.32 -20.76
C GLY A 1001 34.78 -33.11 -21.16
N VAL A 1002 35.02 -32.25 -20.17
CA VAL A 1002 35.95 -31.12 -20.25
C VAL A 1002 36.78 -31.02 -18.96
N THR A 1003 37.94 -30.38 -19.04
CA THR A 1003 38.86 -30.23 -17.91
C THR A 1003 39.75 -28.99 -18.06
N TYR A 1004 40.27 -28.45 -16.95
CA TYR A 1004 41.37 -27.49 -17.02
C TYR A 1004 42.65 -28.16 -17.53
N ARG A 1005 43.57 -27.36 -18.09
CA ARG A 1005 44.82 -27.90 -18.67
C ARG A 1005 45.68 -28.65 -17.64
N GLY A 1006 45.54 -28.33 -16.36
CA GLY A 1006 46.33 -28.89 -15.25
C GLY A 1006 45.99 -30.31 -14.81
N ILE A 1007 45.04 -31.02 -15.43
CA ILE A 1007 44.81 -32.45 -15.12
C ILE A 1007 46.09 -33.26 -15.39
N SER A 1008 46.44 -34.16 -14.46
CA SER A 1008 47.69 -34.90 -14.53
C SER A 1008 47.66 -35.93 -15.67
N ARG A 1009 48.83 -36.19 -16.26
CA ARG A 1009 48.98 -37.13 -17.39
C ARG A 1009 49.63 -38.44 -17.01
N LYS A 1010 50.22 -38.52 -15.81
CA LYS A 1010 51.19 -39.55 -15.46
C LYS A 1010 50.76 -40.35 -14.24
N GLY A 1011 50.68 -41.67 -14.39
CA GLY A 1011 50.38 -42.64 -13.35
C GLY A 1011 48.89 -42.96 -13.18
N SER A 1012 48.62 -43.89 -12.26
CA SER A 1012 47.29 -44.49 -12.03
C SER A 1012 46.39 -43.71 -11.07
N GLY A 1013 46.83 -42.55 -10.59
CA GLY A 1013 46.10 -41.71 -9.63
C GLY A 1013 44.82 -41.10 -10.20
N ASN A 1014 43.89 -40.75 -9.32
CA ASN A 1014 42.59 -40.16 -9.69
C ASN A 1014 42.71 -38.75 -10.29
N ASP A 1015 43.77 -38.01 -9.95
CA ASP A 1015 44.10 -36.71 -10.53
C ASP A 1015 44.44 -36.79 -12.04
N CYS A 1016 44.58 -38.02 -12.57
CA CYS A 1016 44.81 -38.31 -13.98
C CYS A 1016 43.56 -38.81 -14.71
N VAL A 1017 42.38 -38.75 -14.08
CA VAL A 1017 41.13 -39.34 -14.60
C VAL A 1017 40.02 -38.28 -14.71
N MET A 1018 39.47 -38.10 -15.91
CA MET A 1018 38.32 -37.21 -16.10
C MET A 1018 37.09 -37.59 -15.24
N GLY A 1019 36.53 -36.60 -14.55
CA GLY A 1019 35.40 -36.69 -13.62
C GLY A 1019 35.77 -37.09 -12.18
N TYR A 1020 37.02 -37.52 -11.93
CA TYR A 1020 37.49 -38.06 -10.66
C TYR A 1020 38.39 -37.07 -9.89
N ASN A 1021 38.22 -35.77 -10.16
CA ASN A 1021 38.93 -34.68 -9.49
C ASN A 1021 38.11 -33.38 -9.60
N GLY A 1022 38.52 -32.35 -8.85
CA GLY A 1022 37.84 -31.05 -8.82
C GLY A 1022 38.05 -30.15 -10.05
N ILE A 1023 38.77 -30.61 -11.09
CA ILE A 1023 39.13 -29.81 -12.28
C ILE A 1023 38.66 -30.45 -13.60
N SER A 1024 37.76 -31.43 -13.53
CA SER A 1024 37.16 -32.10 -14.68
C SER A 1024 35.70 -32.47 -14.45
N TRP A 1025 34.93 -32.44 -15.52
CA TRP A 1025 33.48 -32.71 -15.55
C TRP A 1025 33.17 -33.61 -16.73
N SER A 1026 32.52 -34.74 -16.51
CA SER A 1026 32.30 -35.72 -17.57
C SER A 1026 30.94 -36.42 -17.50
N LEU A 1027 30.52 -36.91 -18.67
CA LEU A 1027 29.44 -37.88 -18.84
C LEU A 1027 30.04 -39.22 -19.30
N HIS A 1028 29.81 -40.25 -18.50
CA HIS A 1028 30.21 -41.63 -18.80
C HIS A 1028 29.02 -42.38 -19.41
N CYS A 1029 29.27 -43.02 -20.54
CA CYS A 1029 28.30 -43.60 -21.46
C CYS A 1029 28.56 -45.09 -21.60
N SER A 1030 27.52 -45.91 -21.52
CA SER A 1030 27.60 -47.37 -21.65
C SER A 1030 26.27 -47.95 -22.08
N GLY A 1031 26.25 -49.23 -22.47
CA GLY A 1031 25.00 -49.97 -22.73
C GLY A 1031 24.05 -50.12 -21.52
N LYS A 1032 24.41 -49.60 -20.33
CA LYS A 1032 23.55 -49.51 -19.14
C LYS A 1032 22.96 -48.11 -18.89
N GLY A 1033 23.26 -47.14 -19.76
CA GLY A 1033 22.84 -45.75 -19.63
C GLY A 1033 24.00 -44.78 -19.36
N TYR A 1034 23.65 -43.58 -18.90
CA TYR A 1034 24.55 -42.45 -18.73
C TYR A 1034 24.72 -42.09 -17.25
N ARG A 1035 25.91 -41.62 -16.88
CA ARG A 1035 26.23 -41.18 -15.52
C ARG A 1035 27.18 -39.99 -15.57
N ALA A 1036 26.79 -38.88 -14.97
CA ALA A 1036 27.63 -37.70 -14.82
C ALA A 1036 28.61 -37.89 -13.66
N TYR A 1037 29.83 -37.35 -13.79
CA TYR A 1037 30.90 -37.41 -12.80
C TYR A 1037 31.61 -36.06 -12.64
N HIS A 1038 31.84 -35.67 -11.39
CA HIS A 1038 32.73 -34.57 -11.00
C HIS A 1038 33.22 -34.81 -9.57
N ASN A 1039 34.51 -34.57 -9.30
CA ASN A 1039 35.10 -34.67 -7.96
C ASN A 1039 34.71 -35.96 -7.19
N PHE A 1040 34.76 -37.12 -7.86
CA PHE A 1040 34.34 -38.45 -7.38
C PHE A 1040 32.84 -38.67 -7.17
N GLU A 1041 32.04 -37.62 -7.08
CA GLU A 1041 30.60 -37.74 -7.03
C GLU A 1041 30.04 -38.19 -8.39
N SER A 1042 28.93 -38.92 -8.37
CA SER A 1042 28.31 -39.38 -9.61
C SER A 1042 26.79 -39.39 -9.55
N THR A 1043 26.17 -38.88 -10.61
CA THR A 1043 24.71 -38.79 -10.76
C THR A 1043 24.26 -39.70 -11.89
N ALA A 1044 23.39 -40.66 -11.59
CA ALA A 1044 22.76 -41.49 -12.62
C ALA A 1044 21.74 -40.66 -13.40
N VAL A 1045 21.80 -40.70 -14.73
CA VAL A 1045 20.88 -39.94 -15.59
C VAL A 1045 19.64 -40.80 -15.90
N PRO A 1046 18.42 -40.38 -15.54
CA PRO A 1046 17.21 -41.21 -15.64
C PRO A 1046 16.60 -41.26 -17.06
N VAL A 1047 17.42 -41.16 -18.11
CA VAL A 1047 16.94 -41.13 -19.51
C VAL A 1047 17.24 -42.47 -20.19
N PRO A 1048 16.23 -43.29 -20.53
CA PRO A 1048 16.42 -44.66 -21.02
C PRO A 1048 17.06 -44.69 -22.42
N LEU A 1049 17.77 -45.77 -22.74
CA LEU A 1049 18.40 -46.03 -24.05
C LEU A 1049 17.35 -46.53 -25.05
N ASN A 1050 16.60 -45.61 -25.66
CA ASN A 1050 15.48 -45.92 -26.56
C ASN A 1050 15.81 -45.73 -28.06
N ASP A 1051 16.97 -45.15 -28.40
CA ASP A 1051 17.39 -44.87 -29.78
C ASP A 1051 18.77 -45.52 -30.00
N ASN A 1052 19.00 -46.10 -31.17
CA ASN A 1052 20.28 -46.78 -31.50
C ASN A 1052 21.42 -45.79 -31.81
N SER A 1053 21.13 -44.49 -31.83
CA SER A 1053 22.13 -43.44 -32.02
C SER A 1053 22.94 -43.18 -30.74
N GLY A 1054 24.21 -43.55 -30.76
CA GLY A 1054 25.19 -43.12 -29.76
C GLY A 1054 25.56 -41.63 -29.86
N ARG A 1055 24.66 -40.76 -30.35
CA ARG A 1055 24.95 -39.35 -30.63
C ARG A 1055 24.59 -38.46 -29.45
N LEU A 1056 25.56 -37.66 -29.03
CA LEU A 1056 25.49 -36.75 -27.89
C LEU A 1056 25.90 -35.35 -28.33
N ALA A 1057 25.34 -34.34 -27.67
CA ALA A 1057 25.79 -32.95 -27.80
C ALA A 1057 26.32 -32.45 -26.46
N VAL A 1058 27.35 -31.61 -26.51
CA VAL A 1058 27.88 -30.88 -25.36
C VAL A 1058 27.73 -29.39 -25.65
N TYR A 1059 27.18 -28.67 -24.67
CA TYR A 1059 27.07 -27.21 -24.69
C TYR A 1059 27.79 -26.64 -23.48
N LEU A 1060 28.62 -25.62 -23.71
CA LEU A 1060 29.35 -24.88 -22.71
C LEU A 1060 28.95 -23.41 -22.80
N ASP A 1061 28.53 -22.83 -21.68
CA ASP A 1061 28.45 -21.39 -21.45
C ASP A 1061 29.46 -21.06 -20.35
N TRP A 1062 30.68 -20.71 -20.76
CA TRP A 1062 31.82 -20.53 -19.85
C TRP A 1062 31.63 -19.37 -18.87
N GLU A 1063 30.90 -18.32 -19.27
CA GLU A 1063 30.68 -17.12 -18.45
C GLU A 1063 29.56 -17.32 -17.42
N ALA A 1064 28.49 -18.02 -17.80
CA ALA A 1064 27.45 -18.43 -16.85
C ALA A 1064 27.89 -19.57 -15.92
N GLY A 1065 28.96 -20.29 -16.27
CA GLY A 1065 29.45 -21.43 -15.51
C GLY A 1065 28.68 -22.74 -15.77
N ILE A 1066 28.10 -22.88 -16.97
CA ILE A 1066 27.18 -23.97 -17.32
C ILE A 1066 27.86 -24.93 -18.30
N LEU A 1067 27.83 -26.22 -17.99
CA LEU A 1067 28.22 -27.29 -18.92
C LEU A 1067 27.09 -28.33 -18.99
N SER A 1068 26.43 -28.41 -20.14
CA SER A 1068 25.25 -29.24 -20.38
C SER A 1068 25.52 -30.33 -21.41
N PHE A 1069 24.98 -31.52 -21.15
CA PHE A 1069 25.03 -32.69 -22.03
C PHE A 1069 23.63 -33.06 -22.49
N TYR A 1070 23.50 -33.41 -23.76
CA TYR A 1070 22.24 -33.82 -24.40
C TYR A 1070 22.43 -35.09 -25.22
N ARG A 1071 21.38 -35.88 -25.38
CA ARG A 1071 21.28 -36.88 -26.45
C ARG A 1071 20.70 -36.23 -27.69
N VAL A 1072 21.26 -36.53 -28.85
CA VAL A 1072 20.73 -36.12 -30.15
C VAL A 1072 19.94 -37.28 -30.73
N SER A 1073 18.65 -37.08 -30.99
CA SER A 1073 17.82 -38.08 -31.66
C SER A 1073 18.17 -38.20 -33.15
N SER A 1074 17.74 -39.28 -33.78
CA SER A 1074 17.84 -39.45 -35.24
C SER A 1074 17.17 -38.32 -36.05
N GLY A 1075 16.23 -37.58 -35.45
CA GLY A 1075 15.58 -36.39 -36.03
C GLY A 1075 16.22 -35.05 -35.63
N GLY A 1076 17.39 -35.06 -34.99
CA GLY A 1076 18.13 -33.85 -34.60
C GLY A 1076 17.61 -33.12 -33.35
N SER A 1077 16.59 -33.63 -32.67
CA SER A 1077 16.09 -33.05 -31.41
C SER A 1077 17.05 -33.34 -30.23
N LEU A 1078 17.16 -32.39 -29.30
CA LEU A 1078 18.03 -32.50 -28.12
C LEU A 1078 17.24 -32.91 -26.89
N THR A 1079 17.57 -34.07 -26.31
CA THR A 1079 17.07 -34.50 -25.00
C THR A 1079 18.13 -34.20 -23.94
N HIS A 1080 17.84 -33.35 -22.97
CA HIS A 1080 18.76 -33.05 -21.87
C HIS A 1080 19.12 -34.31 -21.06
N LEU A 1081 20.40 -34.43 -20.67
CA LEU A 1081 20.91 -35.53 -19.85
C LEU A 1081 21.42 -35.04 -18.49
N HIS A 1082 22.24 -33.99 -18.48
CA HIS A 1082 22.83 -33.44 -17.25
C HIS A 1082 23.37 -32.03 -17.48
N THR A 1083 23.41 -31.22 -16.41
CA THR A 1083 24.10 -29.92 -16.39
C THR A 1083 24.93 -29.79 -15.13
N PHE A 1084 26.21 -29.45 -15.29
CA PHE A 1084 27.05 -28.96 -14.20
C PHE A 1084 26.96 -27.43 -14.15
N ASN A 1085 26.81 -26.90 -12.93
CA ASN A 1085 26.84 -25.47 -12.65
C ASN A 1085 28.04 -25.18 -11.74
N THR A 1086 29.06 -24.48 -12.23
CA THR A 1086 30.29 -24.19 -11.51
C THR A 1086 31.00 -22.96 -12.06
N LYS A 1087 31.71 -22.21 -11.22
CA LYS A 1087 32.46 -21.03 -11.67
C LYS A 1087 33.77 -21.46 -12.33
N PHE A 1088 33.83 -21.42 -13.66
CA PHE A 1088 35.06 -21.70 -14.38
C PHE A 1088 36.10 -20.59 -14.17
N THR A 1089 37.35 -20.98 -13.90
CA THR A 1089 38.49 -20.08 -13.64
C THR A 1089 39.49 -20.03 -14.78
N GLU A 1090 39.52 -21.06 -15.62
CA GLU A 1090 40.48 -21.27 -16.70
C GLU A 1090 39.77 -21.77 -17.98
N PRO A 1091 40.42 -21.69 -19.17
CA PRO A 1091 39.88 -22.31 -20.39
C PRO A 1091 39.67 -23.81 -20.20
N LEU A 1092 38.56 -24.33 -20.75
CA LEU A 1092 38.20 -25.74 -20.64
C LEU A 1092 38.60 -26.51 -21.90
N TYR A 1093 39.37 -27.57 -21.72
CA TYR A 1093 39.81 -28.45 -22.80
C TYR A 1093 38.86 -29.64 -22.84
N PRO A 1094 38.17 -29.90 -23.96
CA PRO A 1094 37.43 -31.15 -24.13
C PRO A 1094 38.36 -32.35 -23.99
N ILE A 1095 37.82 -33.44 -23.44
CA ILE A 1095 38.55 -34.68 -23.17
C ILE A 1095 37.68 -35.89 -23.48
N PHE A 1096 38.25 -36.89 -24.14
CA PHE A 1096 37.64 -38.20 -24.34
C PHE A 1096 38.43 -39.29 -23.60
N ARG A 1097 37.70 -40.30 -23.13
CA ARG A 1097 38.25 -41.54 -22.58
C ARG A 1097 37.54 -42.73 -23.22
N VAL A 1098 38.29 -43.73 -23.69
CA VAL A 1098 37.72 -44.87 -24.42
C VAL A 1098 38.16 -46.17 -23.77
N TRP A 1099 37.20 -47.03 -23.39
CA TRP A 1099 37.53 -48.26 -22.66
C TRP A 1099 36.66 -49.47 -23.03
N GLY A 1100 37.32 -50.61 -23.17
CA GLY A 1100 36.75 -51.84 -23.71
C GLY A 1100 36.95 -51.93 -25.22
N GLU A 1101 37.48 -53.06 -25.68
CA GLU A 1101 37.63 -53.39 -27.10
C GLU A 1101 36.34 -53.18 -27.89
N GLY A 1102 36.46 -52.56 -29.07
CA GLY A 1102 35.34 -52.15 -29.93
C GLY A 1102 34.71 -50.81 -29.55
N SER A 1103 35.23 -50.10 -28.54
CA SER A 1103 34.73 -48.78 -28.17
C SER A 1103 35.45 -47.66 -28.90
N SER A 1104 34.71 -46.59 -29.24
CA SER A 1104 35.24 -45.45 -29.97
C SER A 1104 34.37 -44.19 -29.82
N VAL A 1105 34.94 -43.02 -30.12
CA VAL A 1105 34.28 -41.72 -30.13
C VAL A 1105 34.64 -40.97 -31.40
N ARG A 1106 33.67 -40.38 -32.08
CA ARG A 1106 33.83 -39.55 -33.27
C ARG A 1106 33.21 -38.18 -33.07
N LEU A 1107 33.87 -37.14 -33.58
CA LEU A 1107 33.27 -35.80 -33.74
C LEU A 1107 32.32 -35.79 -34.94
N SER A 1108 31.04 -35.51 -34.67
CA SER A 1108 30.03 -35.36 -35.71
C SER A 1108 30.10 -33.96 -36.33
N ARG A 1109 29.70 -33.83 -37.60
CA ARG A 1109 29.42 -32.51 -38.17
C ARG A 1109 28.09 -32.01 -37.62
N VAL A 1110 28.09 -30.76 -37.13
CA VAL A 1110 26.87 -30.04 -36.78
C VAL A 1110 26.34 -29.42 -38.07
N GLU A 1111 25.45 -30.14 -38.74
CA GLU A 1111 24.75 -29.68 -39.94
C GLU A 1111 23.76 -28.55 -39.64
#